data_AF-A0A9W7SNV9-F1
#
_entry.id   AF-A0A9W7SNV9-F1
#
_cell.length_a   1.000
_cell.length_b   1.000
_cell.length_c   1.000
_cell.angle_alpha   90.00
_cell.angle_beta   90.00
_cell.angle_gamma   90.00
#
_symmetry.space_group_name_H-M   'P 1'
#
loop_
_entity.id
_entity.type
_entity.pdbx_description
1 polymer ?
#
loop_
_entity_poly.entity_id
_entity_poly.type
_entity_poly.pdbx_seq_one_letter_code
_entity_poly.pdbx_strand_id
1 'polypeptide(L)'
;MSTPNKKRRKNEYEPSAQPIKSLDFFFGKQQAKAQDKAQLPETVNGSNADDGTKHKASEEELTDEQLARKLQAEWDEQDRVERNGQTNTTTTTTTTTTTISAEHLPSDAEKEPPDKSEDDGEATKPEPDVPPTKPANNAISALGKKQTLSLQSATAEDDTTSYAIPFDHSPLTFDPQRYVSDLKRQWVVEGGCATYALLTHCFVLVNSTQSRIKIVDTLVNLLRTLIEADPGSLLPAVWLATNAISPPYIDIELGLGGSAISKALKKVCGLDNAALKTLYNKHGDAGDVAFEAKKRQSLTLRKPKPLTIKAVYESLHKIANAKGQGSQEAKQRIVERLVQDARGAEESRYIVRTLVQHLRIGAVKTTMLIALSRAFILSRPLNADYETKDMTKLAKLSKQDLAAVYSQAEETVKACFARRPNYNDIVPTLLEIGVCDELLVRCGLALHIPLRPMLGSITRDLGEMLTKLQGRDFSCEFKYDGQRAQVHCDEKGKVTVFSRHLEVMTEKYPDLVALVPKIRGEGVSSFIMEGEVVAIDRESGELKPFQILANRARKDVVIQSVKVDVCLYAFDLMYLNGEELLDRPFRERRSLLRSLFVEIPNHFTWVKSLDATSADVETVSNFYKQATDIKCEGIMVKVLDNAPNPDLMAEMDVDPAGEPAPPTPAKAVSKPATKSTKKKDKVTAHTRGRAEITAEDLASDPNVKSRRKALLATYEPDKRLDSWLKVKKDYNSTMDTIDLIPVGGWHGQGRKNAWWSPILLACRNEENGTLEVVTKCISGFSDAFYKANKEKYSEDGANTISRPSYVEYGGEPDVWFEPQEVWEMAFADITLSPTYTAAIGLVSEERGLSMRFPRFLKVREDKSIEEASTNEFLAGLYRKQEVKPPIADKGEPEEELYDKPFPASAILSVFRTFSSLHGTSSIHRLPTINEKHVNMPSSTEPPEGVHHYDSAEDVPPQIQKYWHQRYDIFSKFDDGIWLTDDAWFGVTSEPIANRIAADVASTAPAAKTTLIDCFAGAGGNTIAFALSGRWKRIFAIEKDARVLACAKRNAEVYGVGKKIWWIQGDCFEVLGKQLRAAAREAVVFGSPPWGGPTYKDYEVFDLSSMEPYSLEDLHGRLTYFASEIVLFLPRTSDLRQVARYAEVGGEKVKVVHYCMHGASKAICVYYGKFNSAVRS
;
A
#
# COMPACT_ATOMS: atom_id res chain seq x y z
N MET A 1 -47.38 -31.32 40.62
CA MET A 1 -46.37 -32.30 41.07
C MET A 1 -45.00 -31.83 40.57
N SER A 2 -43.89 -31.83 41.30
CA SER A 2 -43.61 -31.83 42.75
C SER A 2 -42.08 -31.88 42.91
N THR A 3 -41.49 -30.83 43.50
CA THR A 3 -40.04 -30.69 43.79
C THR A 3 -39.68 -31.44 45.09
N PRO A 4 -38.46 -31.37 45.68
CA PRO A 4 -37.18 -30.73 45.27
C PRO A 4 -36.07 -31.82 45.13
N ASN A 5 -34.78 -31.78 45.54
CA ASN A 5 -33.96 -30.82 46.30
C ASN A 5 -32.43 -31.12 46.19
N LYS A 6 -31.59 -30.12 45.85
CA LYS A 6 -30.46 -29.65 46.71
C LYS A 6 -29.58 -28.56 46.09
N LYS A 7 -29.27 -27.55 46.91
CA LYS A 7 -28.33 -26.45 46.65
C LYS A 7 -26.87 -26.94 46.68
N ARG A 8 -25.98 -26.30 45.92
CA ARG A 8 -24.55 -26.19 46.26
C ARG A 8 -24.15 -24.70 46.36
N ARG A 9 -23.03 -24.40 47.03
CA ARG A 9 -22.75 -23.09 47.62
C ARG A 9 -22.27 -22.03 46.60
N LYS A 10 -22.45 -20.75 46.97
CA LYS A 10 -21.60 -19.65 46.48
C LYS A 10 -20.14 -19.94 46.86
N ASN A 11 -19.22 -19.60 45.95
CA ASN A 11 -17.92 -19.00 46.26
C ASN A 11 -17.83 -17.73 45.40
N GLU A 12 -17.08 -16.72 45.83
CA GLU A 12 -16.68 -15.60 44.98
C GLU A 12 -15.88 -16.10 43.76
N TYR A 13 -15.94 -15.36 42.65
CA TYR A 13 -15.16 -15.63 41.44
C TYR A 13 -14.31 -14.39 41.12
N GLU A 14 -13.07 -14.39 41.59
CA GLU A 14 -12.05 -13.48 41.07
C GLU A 14 -11.77 -13.84 39.60
N PRO A 15 -11.80 -12.88 38.66
CA PRO A 15 -11.52 -13.16 37.26
C PRO A 15 -10.04 -13.50 37.07
N SER A 16 -9.73 -14.75 36.74
CA SER A 16 -8.34 -15.21 36.58
C SER A 16 -7.65 -14.53 35.40
N ALA A 17 -6.87 -13.48 35.67
CA ALA A 17 -6.10 -12.74 34.67
C ALA A 17 -5.00 -13.63 34.04
N GLN A 18 -5.28 -14.20 32.87
CA GLN A 18 -4.27 -14.86 32.04
C GLN A 18 -4.02 -14.06 30.75
N PRO A 19 -2.89 -13.34 30.64
CA PRO A 19 -2.54 -12.64 29.40
C PRO A 19 -2.20 -13.64 28.28
N ILE A 20 -2.40 -13.20 27.03
CA ILE A 20 -2.00 -13.95 25.84
C ILE A 20 -0.46 -13.97 25.78
N LYS A 21 0.13 -15.16 25.89
CA LYS A 21 1.58 -15.33 26.15
C LYS A 21 2.39 -15.17 24.87
N SER A 22 3.12 -14.06 24.75
CA SER A 22 4.19 -13.91 23.76
C SER A 22 5.41 -14.78 24.13
N LEU A 23 6.38 -14.88 23.21
CA LEU A 23 7.62 -15.62 23.43
C LEU A 23 8.52 -14.96 24.50
N ASP A 24 8.42 -13.64 24.63
CA ASP A 24 9.22 -12.79 25.54
C ASP A 24 8.88 -13.08 27.02
N PHE A 25 7.60 -13.34 27.31
CA PHE A 25 7.10 -13.71 28.64
C PHE A 25 7.79 -14.98 29.21
N PHE A 26 8.41 -15.80 28.37
CA PHE A 26 9.11 -17.00 28.79
C PHE A 26 10.54 -16.72 29.31
N PHE A 27 11.21 -15.66 28.83
CA PHE A 27 12.59 -15.36 29.18
C PHE A 27 12.71 -14.54 30.48
N GLY A 28 11.91 -13.48 30.63
CA GLY A 28 11.94 -12.65 31.86
C GLY A 28 11.65 -13.46 33.14
N LYS A 29 10.86 -14.53 33.04
CA LYS A 29 10.52 -15.38 34.19
C LYS A 29 11.65 -16.32 34.67
N GLN A 30 12.76 -16.43 33.93
CA GLN A 30 13.97 -17.10 34.43
C GLN A 30 14.85 -16.17 35.28
N GLN A 31 14.91 -14.87 34.98
CA GLN A 31 15.71 -13.91 35.76
C GLN A 31 15.09 -13.61 37.13
N ALA A 32 13.78 -13.34 37.20
CA ALA A 32 13.09 -13.08 38.47
C ALA A 32 13.27 -14.22 39.50
N LYS A 33 13.25 -15.48 39.03
CA LYS A 33 13.47 -16.66 39.88
C LYS A 33 14.88 -16.80 40.47
N ALA A 34 15.85 -15.98 40.04
CA ALA A 34 17.18 -15.93 40.62
C ALA A 34 17.32 -14.92 41.77
N GLN A 35 16.39 -13.96 41.89
CA GLN A 35 16.46 -12.89 42.90
C GLN A 35 15.63 -13.19 44.16
N ASP A 36 14.46 -13.84 44.02
CA ASP A 36 13.54 -14.15 45.13
C ASP A 36 14.03 -15.21 46.15
N LYS A 37 15.30 -15.65 46.09
CA LYS A 37 15.81 -16.77 46.93
C LYS A 37 16.76 -16.35 48.06
N ALA A 38 16.74 -15.08 48.46
CA ALA A 38 17.68 -14.48 49.40
C ALA A 38 17.04 -13.88 50.67
N GLN A 39 16.00 -14.51 51.23
CA GLN A 39 15.54 -14.26 52.61
C GLN A 39 14.73 -15.46 53.16
N LEU A 40 14.88 -15.74 54.46
CA LEU A 40 14.27 -16.83 55.22
C LEU A 40 13.90 -16.33 56.63
N PRO A 41 12.85 -16.90 57.24
CA PRO A 41 12.79 -17.02 58.70
C PRO A 41 12.57 -18.46 59.21
N GLU A 42 13.00 -18.65 60.45
CA GLU A 42 12.96 -19.83 61.33
C GLU A 42 11.54 -20.10 61.93
N THR A 43 11.22 -21.19 62.66
CA THR A 43 11.37 -22.68 62.57
C THR A 43 10.52 -23.32 63.72
N VAL A 44 10.63 -24.65 63.96
CA VAL A 44 10.44 -25.36 65.26
C VAL A 44 9.10 -26.11 65.59
N ASN A 45 9.21 -27.45 65.69
CA ASN A 45 8.42 -28.48 66.46
C ASN A 45 6.90 -28.69 66.20
N GLY A 46 6.27 -29.86 66.46
CA GLY A 46 6.69 -31.20 66.99
C GLY A 46 5.60 -31.77 67.93
N SER A 47 5.43 -33.08 68.23
CA SER A 47 6.02 -34.37 67.78
C SER A 47 5.19 -35.58 68.36
N ASN A 48 5.69 -36.84 68.30
CA ASN A 48 5.26 -38.07 69.03
C ASN A 48 4.03 -38.87 68.47
N ALA A 49 3.89 -40.21 68.61
CA ALA A 49 4.86 -41.32 68.86
C ALA A 49 4.24 -42.76 68.69
N ASP A 50 5.12 -43.76 68.51
CA ASP A 50 5.13 -45.15 69.07
C ASP A 50 4.55 -46.43 68.37
N ASP A 51 5.20 -47.55 68.73
CA ASP A 51 4.99 -49.03 68.59
C ASP A 51 5.10 -49.78 67.22
N GLY A 52 5.41 -51.09 67.29
CA GLY A 52 5.94 -51.98 66.23
C GLY A 52 4.94 -52.88 65.45
N THR A 53 5.35 -53.87 64.64
CA THR A 53 6.54 -54.74 64.77
C THR A 53 7.05 -55.30 63.41
N LYS A 54 8.38 -55.50 63.33
CA LYS A 54 9.23 -56.32 62.40
C LYS A 54 8.50 -57.34 61.49
N HIS A 55 8.91 -57.62 60.24
CA HIS A 55 10.14 -57.39 59.43
C HIS A 55 9.74 -57.57 57.94
N LYS A 56 10.53 -57.40 56.86
CA LYS A 56 11.95 -57.10 56.50
C LYS A 56 11.88 -56.59 55.04
N ALA A 57 12.80 -55.83 54.42
CA ALA A 57 14.03 -55.12 54.79
C ALA A 57 14.19 -53.92 53.82
N SER A 58 15.33 -53.21 53.79
CA SER A 58 15.52 -51.98 53.00
C SER A 58 16.88 -51.85 52.31
N GLU A 59 16.87 -51.40 51.05
CA GLU A 59 17.89 -50.46 50.55
C GLU A 59 17.41 -49.04 50.91
N GLU A 60 18.33 -48.11 51.18
CA GLU A 60 18.01 -46.86 51.87
C GLU A 60 17.56 -45.73 50.91
N GLU A 61 16.31 -45.26 51.08
CA GLU A 61 15.84 -44.01 50.48
C GLU A 61 16.51 -42.81 51.16
N LEU A 62 17.68 -42.43 50.61
CA LEU A 62 18.39 -41.19 50.96
C LEU A 62 17.49 -39.98 50.70
N THR A 63 17.37 -39.08 51.68
CA THR A 63 16.63 -37.83 51.51
C THR A 63 17.20 -36.99 50.36
N ASP A 64 16.39 -36.17 49.68
CA ASP A 64 16.81 -35.39 48.49
C ASP A 64 18.14 -34.65 48.68
N GLU A 65 18.42 -34.09 49.86
CA GLU A 65 19.68 -33.40 50.14
C GLU A 65 20.86 -34.37 50.31
N GLN A 66 20.65 -35.55 50.91
CA GLN A 66 21.67 -36.59 51.02
C GLN A 66 21.93 -37.27 49.67
N LEU A 67 20.87 -37.49 48.87
CA LEU A 67 20.95 -38.00 47.51
C LEU A 67 21.66 -36.98 46.59
N ALA A 68 21.36 -35.69 46.71
CA ALA A 68 22.07 -34.64 46.00
C ALA A 68 23.54 -34.54 46.41
N ARG A 69 23.88 -34.66 47.71
CA ARG A 69 25.28 -34.72 48.16
C ARG A 69 26.00 -35.98 47.67
N LYS A 70 25.31 -37.12 47.56
CA LYS A 70 25.85 -38.37 47.01
C LYS A 70 26.10 -38.26 45.50
N LEU A 71 25.14 -37.72 44.75
CA LEU A 71 25.28 -37.45 43.32
C LEU A 71 26.38 -36.41 43.04
N GLN A 72 26.49 -35.36 43.87
CA GLN A 72 27.59 -34.41 43.75
C GLN A 72 28.94 -35.07 44.05
N ALA A 73 29.04 -35.93 45.07
CA ALA A 73 30.27 -36.68 45.34
C ALA A 73 30.61 -37.70 44.23
N GLU A 74 29.62 -38.33 43.60
CA GLU A 74 29.81 -39.21 42.45
C GLU A 74 30.24 -38.42 41.19
N TRP A 75 29.72 -37.21 40.97
CA TRP A 75 30.21 -36.30 39.92
C TRP A 75 31.60 -35.73 40.22
N ASP A 76 31.87 -35.30 41.45
CA ASP A 76 33.20 -34.80 41.86
C ASP A 76 34.27 -35.89 41.72
N GLU A 77 33.92 -37.16 41.99
CA GLU A 77 34.78 -38.32 41.76
C GLU A 77 34.90 -38.68 40.26
N GLN A 78 33.83 -38.58 39.46
CA GLN A 78 33.93 -38.75 38.00
C GLN A 78 34.84 -37.69 37.37
N ASP A 79 34.65 -36.42 37.71
CA ASP A 79 35.53 -35.32 37.33
C ASP A 79 36.99 -35.54 37.81
N ARG A 80 37.19 -36.24 38.93
CA ARG A 80 38.53 -36.58 39.45
C ARG A 80 39.15 -37.76 38.70
N VAL A 81 38.34 -38.73 38.27
CA VAL A 81 38.77 -39.86 37.42
C VAL A 81 39.10 -39.37 36.01
N GLU A 82 38.28 -38.49 35.40
CA GLU A 82 38.59 -37.89 34.09
C GLU A 82 39.84 -37.00 34.15
N ARG A 83 40.00 -36.17 35.20
CA ARG A 83 41.23 -35.38 35.40
C ARG A 83 42.48 -36.24 35.64
N ASN A 84 42.37 -37.36 36.36
CA ASN A 84 43.47 -38.31 36.53
C ASN A 84 43.73 -39.17 35.26
N GLY A 85 42.80 -39.18 34.30
CA GLY A 85 42.97 -39.85 33.00
C GLY A 85 43.97 -39.18 32.05
N GLN A 86 44.44 -37.96 32.36
CA GLN A 86 45.34 -37.18 31.51
C GLN A 86 46.57 -36.57 32.21
N THR A 87 47.35 -37.37 32.96
CA THR A 87 48.82 -37.12 33.04
C THR A 87 49.64 -38.37 33.39
N ASN A 88 50.37 -38.87 32.38
CA ASN A 88 51.71 -39.42 32.53
C ASN A 88 52.53 -38.78 31.39
N THR A 89 53.65 -38.08 31.59
CA THR A 89 54.38 -37.74 32.83
C THR A 89 55.06 -36.38 32.67
N THR A 90 55.20 -35.62 33.76
CA THR A 90 55.93 -34.34 33.78
C THR A 90 57.32 -34.53 34.37
N THR A 91 58.37 -34.14 33.63
CA THR A 91 59.69 -33.85 34.24
C THR A 91 60.36 -32.65 33.58
N THR A 92 60.89 -31.75 34.39
CA THR A 92 61.57 -30.51 34.00
C THR A 92 63.10 -30.68 34.09
N THR A 93 63.85 -29.75 33.49
CA THR A 93 65.15 -29.20 33.96
C THR A 93 66.50 -29.80 33.47
N THR A 94 67.38 -28.87 33.05
CA THR A 94 68.85 -28.76 33.31
C THR A 94 69.96 -29.36 32.42
N THR A 95 70.79 -28.42 31.91
CA THR A 95 72.29 -28.36 31.85
C THR A 95 73.20 -29.21 30.94
N THR A 96 74.09 -28.47 30.27
CA THR A 96 75.55 -28.66 30.01
C THR A 96 76.11 -29.75 29.07
N THR A 97 76.79 -29.28 28.01
CA THR A 97 78.25 -29.40 27.68
C THR A 97 78.97 -30.77 27.88
N THR A 98 79.94 -31.22 27.05
CA THR A 98 80.90 -30.50 26.17
C THR A 98 81.44 -31.36 25.00
N THR A 99 81.88 -30.67 23.93
CA THR A 99 82.71 -31.05 22.74
C THR A 99 83.61 -32.31 22.74
N ILE A 100 83.77 -32.93 21.56
CA ILE A 100 85.05 -33.10 20.78
C ILE A 100 84.73 -33.58 19.34
N SER A 101 85.68 -33.54 18.40
CA SER A 101 85.47 -33.55 16.92
C SER A 101 86.02 -34.77 16.16
N ALA A 102 85.53 -34.96 14.92
CA ALA A 102 86.04 -35.84 13.83
C ALA A 102 85.81 -37.37 14.03
N GLU A 103 85.56 -38.19 13.00
CA GLU A 103 86.19 -38.25 11.66
C GLU A 103 85.31 -38.84 10.51
N HIS A 104 85.86 -38.76 9.29
CA HIS A 104 85.66 -39.58 8.09
C HIS A 104 84.49 -39.34 7.07
N LEU A 105 84.92 -39.27 5.80
CA LEU A 105 84.25 -39.18 4.48
C LEU A 105 84.69 -40.44 3.65
N PRO A 106 84.49 -40.59 2.31
CA PRO A 106 83.78 -39.78 1.28
C PRO A 106 82.61 -40.54 0.58
N SER A 107 81.74 -39.94 -0.24
CA SER A 107 81.97 -39.66 -1.69
C SER A 107 80.62 -39.32 -2.39
N ASP A 108 80.49 -38.64 -3.54
CA ASP A 108 81.36 -37.70 -4.27
C ASP A 108 80.57 -36.82 -5.31
N ALA A 109 81.30 -36.11 -6.18
CA ALA A 109 80.91 -35.10 -7.19
C ALA A 109 80.34 -35.66 -8.55
N GLU A 110 79.95 -34.92 -9.62
CA GLU A 110 79.92 -33.47 -9.98
C GLU A 110 79.11 -33.15 -11.29
N LYS A 111 78.98 -31.85 -11.65
CA LYS A 111 78.84 -31.20 -13.01
C LYS A 111 77.47 -30.94 -13.68
N GLU A 112 77.48 -29.97 -14.60
CA GLU A 112 76.34 -29.25 -15.24
C GLU A 112 76.18 -29.54 -16.78
N PRO A 113 75.67 -28.65 -17.71
CA PRO A 113 74.64 -29.00 -18.71
C PRO A 113 75.14 -29.01 -20.18
N PRO A 114 74.29 -29.20 -21.23
CA PRO A 114 73.70 -28.03 -21.95
C PRO A 114 72.39 -28.21 -22.80
N ASP A 115 71.76 -27.06 -23.10
CA ASP A 115 71.04 -26.56 -24.33
C ASP A 115 70.16 -27.42 -25.32
N LYS A 116 69.62 -26.74 -26.37
CA LYS A 116 68.46 -27.09 -27.25
C LYS A 116 68.81 -27.72 -28.64
N SER A 117 67.79 -27.70 -29.53
CA SER A 117 67.76 -27.82 -31.02
C SER A 117 67.59 -29.24 -31.60
N GLU A 118 67.06 -29.45 -32.82
CA GLU A 118 65.89 -28.94 -33.59
C GLU A 118 65.81 -29.76 -34.91
N ASP A 119 64.71 -29.65 -35.69
CA ASP A 119 64.52 -30.22 -37.05
C ASP A 119 64.58 -31.78 -37.21
N ASP A 120 64.04 -32.42 -38.26
CA ASP A 120 63.31 -31.98 -39.46
C ASP A 120 62.31 -33.07 -39.94
N GLY A 121 61.43 -32.79 -40.93
CA GLY A 121 60.87 -33.85 -41.80
C GLY A 121 59.38 -33.80 -42.20
N GLU A 122 59.12 -33.35 -43.43
CA GLU A 122 57.87 -33.43 -44.23
C GLU A 122 57.43 -34.88 -44.62
N ALA A 123 56.24 -35.21 -45.18
CA ALA A 123 55.08 -34.45 -45.70
C ALA A 123 53.82 -35.35 -45.94
N THR A 124 52.74 -34.73 -46.49
CA THR A 124 51.61 -35.25 -47.30
C THR A 124 50.18 -35.28 -46.70
N LYS A 125 49.21 -34.99 -47.59
CA LYS A 125 47.73 -34.89 -47.43
C LYS A 125 47.08 -35.58 -48.65
N PRO A 126 45.85 -36.12 -48.58
CA PRO A 126 44.68 -35.31 -48.98
C PRO A 126 43.36 -35.56 -48.20
N GLU A 127 42.43 -34.61 -48.40
CA GLU A 127 40.99 -34.61 -48.06
C GLU A 127 40.16 -35.38 -49.15
N PRO A 128 38.84 -35.68 -49.02
CA PRO A 128 37.79 -34.82 -48.40
C PRO A 128 36.63 -35.49 -47.62
N ASP A 129 35.93 -34.70 -46.78
CA ASP A 129 34.50 -34.33 -46.95
C ASP A 129 34.03 -33.34 -45.86
N VAL A 130 32.86 -32.71 -46.02
CA VAL A 130 32.46 -31.46 -45.31
C VAL A 130 31.07 -31.56 -44.61
N PRO A 131 30.51 -30.53 -43.89
CA PRO A 131 30.25 -30.61 -42.45
C PRO A 131 28.73 -30.61 -42.08
N PRO A 132 28.35 -30.39 -40.79
CA PRO A 132 27.95 -29.01 -40.44
C PRO A 132 28.18 -28.52 -38.98
N THR A 133 28.52 -27.22 -38.89
CA THR A 133 28.15 -26.23 -37.84
C THR A 133 28.43 -26.46 -36.33
N LYS A 134 29.09 -25.47 -35.71
CA LYS A 134 29.20 -25.26 -34.25
C LYS A 134 28.05 -24.37 -33.72
N PRO A 135 27.56 -24.55 -32.48
CA PRO A 135 26.86 -23.51 -31.73
C PRO A 135 27.85 -22.42 -31.23
N ALA A 136 27.35 -21.22 -30.93
CA ALA A 136 28.15 -20.05 -30.57
C ALA A 136 28.42 -19.92 -29.05
N ASN A 137 29.41 -19.09 -28.70
CA ASN A 137 29.87 -18.86 -27.31
C ASN A 137 28.82 -18.15 -26.44
N ASN A 138 28.62 -18.64 -25.21
CA ASN A 138 27.84 -17.94 -24.19
C ASN A 138 28.65 -16.80 -23.54
N ALA A 139 28.13 -15.57 -23.59
CA ALA A 139 28.78 -14.39 -23.03
C ALA A 139 28.55 -14.25 -21.50
N ILE A 140 29.26 -15.06 -20.71
CA ILE A 140 29.27 -14.97 -19.23
C ILE A 140 30.67 -14.63 -18.68
N SER A 141 31.73 -14.70 -19.50
CA SER A 141 33.13 -14.53 -19.09
C SER A 141 33.62 -13.06 -19.00
N ALA A 142 32.75 -12.10 -18.67
CA ALA A 142 33.02 -10.67 -18.86
C ALA A 142 32.62 -9.77 -17.65
N LEU A 143 32.95 -10.16 -16.42
CA LEU A 143 32.88 -9.30 -15.24
C LEU A 143 34.04 -9.59 -14.27
N GLY A 144 34.63 -8.53 -13.72
CA GLY A 144 36.03 -8.46 -13.25
C GLY A 144 36.48 -9.47 -12.18
N LYS A 145 37.73 -9.93 -12.33
CA LYS A 145 38.48 -10.65 -11.28
C LYS A 145 38.73 -9.74 -10.06
N LYS A 146 38.10 -10.04 -8.94
CA LYS A 146 38.70 -9.94 -7.60
C LYS A 146 38.52 -11.28 -6.89
N GLN A 147 39.41 -11.59 -5.95
CA GLN A 147 39.51 -12.94 -5.38
C GLN A 147 38.24 -13.36 -4.63
N THR A 148 37.63 -14.46 -5.06
CA THR A 148 36.69 -15.24 -4.24
C THR A 148 36.80 -16.70 -4.68
N LEU A 149 37.31 -17.56 -3.79
CA LEU A 149 37.39 -19.00 -4.05
C LEU A 149 35.95 -19.56 -4.09
N SER A 150 35.59 -20.24 -5.18
CA SER A 150 34.24 -20.75 -5.38
C SER A 150 33.93 -21.90 -4.43
N LEU A 151 33.01 -21.67 -3.48
CA LEU A 151 32.52 -22.67 -2.53
C LEU A 151 31.73 -23.79 -3.25
N GLN A 152 32.44 -24.84 -3.67
CA GLN A 152 31.83 -26.13 -4.03
C GLN A 152 31.44 -26.90 -2.76
N SER A 153 30.47 -26.38 -2.01
CA SER A 153 29.98 -26.99 -0.77
C SER A 153 28.80 -27.94 -1.02
N ALA A 154 29.11 -29.17 -1.43
CA ALA A 154 28.27 -30.36 -1.26
C ALA A 154 26.75 -30.21 -1.55
N THR A 155 26.39 -29.76 -2.75
CA THR A 155 25.12 -30.18 -3.34
C THR A 155 25.20 -31.67 -3.65
N ALA A 156 24.16 -32.45 -3.30
CA ALA A 156 24.16 -33.88 -3.58
C ALA A 156 24.17 -34.12 -5.09
N GLU A 157 25.09 -34.97 -5.56
CA GLU A 157 25.32 -35.28 -6.98
C GLU A 157 24.03 -35.78 -7.66
N ASP A 158 23.20 -36.51 -6.91
CA ASP A 158 21.94 -37.10 -7.37
C ASP A 158 20.87 -36.06 -7.77
N ASP A 159 20.85 -34.87 -7.15
CA ASP A 159 19.83 -33.85 -7.38
C ASP A 159 20.22 -32.84 -8.48
N THR A 160 21.43 -32.95 -9.04
CA THR A 160 22.00 -32.01 -10.02
C THR A 160 21.11 -31.81 -11.25
N THR A 161 20.45 -32.85 -11.75
CA THR A 161 19.50 -32.79 -12.88
C THR A 161 18.32 -31.85 -12.60
N SER A 162 17.80 -31.81 -11.36
CA SER A 162 16.69 -30.93 -10.99
C SER A 162 17.11 -29.46 -10.88
N TYR A 163 18.34 -29.19 -10.42
CA TYR A 163 18.90 -27.83 -10.34
C TYR A 163 19.49 -27.31 -11.68
N ALA A 164 19.73 -28.20 -12.66
CA ALA A 164 20.25 -27.84 -13.98
C ALA A 164 19.19 -27.23 -14.93
N ILE A 165 17.92 -27.21 -14.55
CA ILE A 165 16.83 -26.73 -15.42
C ILE A 165 16.78 -25.19 -15.40
N PRO A 166 16.90 -24.51 -16.55
CA PRO A 166 16.92 -23.05 -16.63
C PRO A 166 15.49 -22.48 -16.65
N PHE A 167 14.82 -22.53 -15.49
CA PHE A 167 13.47 -21.96 -15.35
C PHE A 167 13.43 -20.43 -15.55
N ASP A 168 14.56 -19.73 -15.44
CA ASP A 168 14.70 -18.27 -15.60
C ASP A 168 14.68 -17.79 -17.07
N HIS A 169 14.71 -18.71 -18.04
CA HIS A 169 14.52 -18.43 -19.46
C HIS A 169 13.08 -18.03 -19.80
N SER A 170 12.88 -17.39 -20.96
CA SER A 170 11.53 -17.01 -21.41
C SER A 170 10.66 -18.25 -21.71
N PRO A 171 9.37 -18.29 -21.36
CA PRO A 171 8.50 -19.41 -21.65
C PRO A 171 8.32 -19.70 -23.15
N LEU A 172 8.63 -18.72 -24.02
CA LEU A 172 8.61 -18.89 -25.48
C LEU A 172 9.86 -19.60 -26.02
N THR A 173 10.96 -19.66 -25.26
CA THR A 173 12.18 -20.39 -25.63
C THR A 173 12.43 -21.63 -24.75
N PHE A 174 11.79 -21.71 -23.59
CA PHE A 174 11.82 -22.89 -22.72
C PHE A 174 10.89 -24.00 -23.24
N ASP A 175 11.46 -25.19 -23.41
CA ASP A 175 10.85 -26.39 -23.98
C ASP A 175 10.93 -27.53 -22.93
N PRO A 176 9.84 -27.87 -22.23
CA PRO A 176 9.87 -28.84 -21.14
C PRO A 176 10.27 -30.25 -21.57
N GLN A 177 9.91 -30.67 -22.78
CA GLN A 177 10.05 -32.06 -23.25
C GLN A 177 11.50 -32.56 -23.21
N ARG A 178 12.45 -31.65 -23.37
CA ARG A 178 13.91 -31.92 -23.27
C ARG A 178 14.34 -32.40 -21.89
N TYR A 179 13.65 -31.99 -20.84
CA TYR A 179 13.98 -32.27 -19.44
C TYR A 179 13.04 -33.31 -18.82
N VAL A 180 11.80 -33.41 -19.33
CA VAL A 180 10.76 -34.35 -18.83
C VAL A 180 11.24 -35.81 -18.83
N SER A 181 12.02 -36.23 -19.84
CA SER A 181 12.53 -37.61 -19.95
C SER A 181 13.51 -37.96 -18.84
N ASP A 182 14.48 -37.10 -18.56
CA ASP A 182 15.49 -37.33 -17.50
C ASP A 182 14.88 -37.16 -16.11
N LEU A 183 13.97 -36.20 -15.92
CA LEU A 183 13.18 -36.07 -14.68
C LEU A 183 12.38 -37.34 -14.38
N LYS A 184 11.65 -37.88 -15.36
CA LYS A 184 10.91 -39.14 -15.19
C LYS A 184 11.86 -40.30 -14.85
N ARG A 185 13.04 -40.36 -15.45
CA ARG A 185 14.08 -41.36 -15.12
C ARG A 185 14.57 -41.23 -13.67
N GLN A 186 14.80 -40.01 -13.17
CA GLN A 186 15.16 -39.77 -11.77
C GLN A 186 14.00 -40.20 -10.84
N TRP A 187 12.78 -39.72 -11.09
CA TRP A 187 11.64 -39.95 -10.20
C TRP A 187 11.22 -41.41 -10.11
N VAL A 188 11.39 -42.23 -11.16
CA VAL A 188 11.12 -43.68 -11.10
C VAL A 188 11.92 -44.38 -9.99
N VAL A 189 13.15 -43.95 -9.72
CA VAL A 189 13.98 -44.48 -8.62
C VAL A 189 13.44 -44.06 -7.24
N GLU A 190 12.72 -42.94 -7.18
CA GLU A 190 12.34 -42.26 -5.94
C GLU A 190 10.84 -42.43 -5.57
N GLY A 191 10.05 -43.07 -6.44
CA GLY A 191 8.63 -43.40 -6.23
C GLY A 191 7.64 -42.80 -7.23
N GLY A 192 8.12 -42.37 -8.40
CA GLY A 192 7.32 -41.92 -9.55
C GLY A 192 6.68 -40.55 -9.44
N CYS A 193 6.89 -39.81 -8.34
CA CYS A 193 6.28 -38.50 -8.08
C CYS A 193 7.34 -37.38 -8.13
N ALA A 194 6.95 -36.16 -8.52
CA ALA A 194 7.86 -35.02 -8.58
C ALA A 194 8.57 -34.69 -7.24
N THR A 195 9.88 -34.44 -7.33
CA THR A 195 10.75 -34.10 -6.19
C THR A 195 10.52 -32.68 -5.66
N TYR A 196 10.68 -32.49 -4.35
CA TYR A 196 10.59 -31.18 -3.71
C TYR A 196 11.79 -30.27 -4.06
N ALA A 197 12.93 -30.84 -4.44
CA ALA A 197 14.07 -30.14 -5.02
C ALA A 197 13.70 -29.29 -6.24
N LEU A 198 12.82 -29.78 -7.13
CA LEU A 198 12.36 -29.03 -8.31
C LEU A 198 11.61 -27.75 -7.94
N LEU A 199 10.73 -27.84 -6.93
CA LEU A 199 9.97 -26.71 -6.39
C LEU A 199 10.89 -25.73 -5.64
N THR A 200 11.85 -26.27 -4.88
CA THR A 200 12.89 -25.51 -4.18
C THR A 200 13.78 -24.72 -5.13
N HIS A 201 14.23 -25.31 -6.23
CA HIS A 201 15.01 -24.63 -7.28
C HIS A 201 14.24 -23.44 -7.87
N CYS A 202 12.96 -23.63 -8.21
CA CYS A 202 12.09 -22.54 -8.65
C CYS A 202 11.96 -21.44 -7.58
N PHE A 203 11.85 -21.79 -6.29
CA PHE A 203 11.78 -20.80 -5.21
C PHE A 203 13.10 -20.01 -5.05
N VAL A 204 14.26 -20.64 -5.24
CA VAL A 204 15.57 -19.96 -5.24
C VAL A 204 15.67 -18.96 -6.40
N LEU A 205 15.32 -19.37 -7.63
CA LEU A 205 15.34 -18.51 -8.82
C LEU A 205 14.33 -17.36 -8.74
N VAL A 206 13.16 -17.60 -8.15
CA VAL A 206 12.17 -16.55 -7.88
C VAL A 206 12.66 -15.57 -6.80
N ASN A 207 13.32 -16.06 -5.75
CA ASN A 207 13.84 -15.23 -4.66
C ASN A 207 15.10 -14.43 -5.05
N SER A 208 15.82 -14.84 -6.09
CA SER A 208 17.01 -14.12 -6.60
C SER A 208 16.68 -12.97 -7.56
N THR A 209 15.40 -12.77 -7.93
CA THR A 209 14.99 -11.68 -8.82
C THR A 209 13.88 -10.80 -8.24
N GLN A 210 13.96 -9.49 -8.50
CA GLN A 210 12.91 -8.52 -8.15
C GLN A 210 11.93 -8.26 -9.30
N SER A 211 12.23 -8.74 -10.51
CA SER A 211 11.39 -8.49 -11.69
C SER A 211 10.15 -9.38 -11.66
N ARG A 212 8.97 -8.76 -11.49
CA ARG A 212 7.69 -9.48 -11.45
C ARG A 212 7.41 -10.31 -12.71
N ILE A 213 7.88 -9.85 -13.87
CA ILE A 213 7.74 -10.58 -15.13
C ILE A 213 8.57 -11.87 -15.07
N LYS A 214 9.84 -11.80 -14.64
CA LYS A 214 10.68 -12.99 -14.46
C LYS A 214 10.08 -13.96 -13.43
N ILE A 215 9.54 -13.46 -12.31
CA ILE A 215 8.87 -14.32 -11.31
C ILE A 215 7.68 -15.08 -11.92
N VAL A 216 6.86 -14.43 -12.76
CA VAL A 216 5.77 -15.10 -13.49
C VAL A 216 6.34 -16.15 -14.44
N ASP A 217 7.32 -15.78 -15.26
CA ASP A 217 7.89 -16.65 -16.29
C ASP A 217 8.56 -17.91 -15.70
N THR A 218 9.30 -17.78 -14.60
CA THR A 218 9.90 -18.90 -13.85
C THR A 218 8.84 -19.84 -13.28
N LEU A 219 7.73 -19.30 -12.76
CA LEU A 219 6.59 -20.11 -12.30
C LEU A 219 5.85 -20.78 -13.48
N VAL A 220 5.70 -20.12 -14.63
CA VAL A 220 5.15 -20.73 -15.85
C VAL A 220 5.98 -21.93 -16.26
N ASN A 221 7.30 -21.81 -16.31
CA ASN A 221 8.19 -22.90 -16.73
C ASN A 221 8.14 -24.10 -15.76
N LEU A 222 8.08 -23.85 -14.44
CA LEU A 222 7.85 -24.92 -13.45
C LEU A 222 6.49 -25.62 -13.68
N LEU A 223 5.41 -24.86 -13.80
CA LEU A 223 4.05 -25.41 -13.94
C LEU A 223 3.91 -26.20 -15.25
N ARG A 224 4.49 -25.74 -16.36
CA ARG A 224 4.55 -26.46 -17.64
C ARG A 224 5.29 -27.80 -17.50
N THR A 225 6.46 -27.80 -16.88
CA THR A 225 7.20 -29.04 -16.60
C THR A 225 6.38 -30.01 -15.74
N LEU A 226 5.63 -29.53 -14.74
CA LEU A 226 4.74 -30.38 -13.95
C LEU A 226 3.54 -30.91 -14.77
N ILE A 227 2.91 -30.10 -15.63
CA ILE A 227 1.81 -30.51 -16.53
C ILE A 227 2.24 -31.63 -17.49
N GLU A 228 3.46 -31.59 -18.01
CA GLU A 228 3.98 -32.60 -18.94
C GLU A 228 4.66 -33.80 -18.23
N ALA A 229 5.17 -33.60 -17.01
CA ALA A 229 5.89 -34.64 -16.27
C ALA A 229 5.03 -35.44 -15.27
N ASP A 230 4.34 -34.77 -14.34
CA ASP A 230 3.53 -35.35 -13.27
C ASP A 230 2.36 -34.39 -12.92
N PRO A 231 1.22 -34.51 -13.63
CA PRO A 231 0.02 -33.71 -13.33
C PRO A 231 -0.49 -33.89 -11.89
N GLY A 232 -0.23 -35.04 -11.26
CA GLY A 232 -0.69 -35.35 -9.91
C GLY A 232 -0.02 -34.50 -8.82
N SER A 233 1.20 -34.01 -9.08
CA SER A 233 1.91 -33.08 -8.20
C SER A 233 1.61 -31.60 -8.46
N LEU A 234 0.87 -31.26 -9.52
CA LEU A 234 0.55 -29.87 -9.89
C LEU A 234 -0.27 -29.15 -8.81
N LEU A 235 -1.35 -29.78 -8.32
CA LEU A 235 -2.21 -29.20 -7.28
C LEU A 235 -1.46 -29.04 -5.93
N PRO A 236 -0.72 -30.04 -5.42
CA PRO A 236 0.22 -29.86 -4.30
C PRO A 236 1.22 -28.72 -4.50
N ALA A 237 1.81 -28.57 -5.69
CA ALA A 237 2.77 -27.51 -6.00
C ALA A 237 2.12 -26.12 -5.94
N VAL A 238 0.92 -25.94 -6.50
CA VAL A 238 0.16 -24.67 -6.46
C VAL A 238 -0.18 -24.27 -5.02
N TRP A 239 -0.58 -25.22 -4.17
CA TRP A 239 -0.82 -24.95 -2.74
C TRP A 239 0.46 -24.54 -2.00
N LEU A 240 1.53 -25.33 -2.12
CA LEU A 240 2.81 -25.04 -1.48
C LEU A 240 3.39 -23.69 -1.94
N ALA A 241 3.40 -23.42 -3.24
CA ALA A 241 3.89 -22.16 -3.82
C ALA A 241 3.00 -20.94 -3.51
N THR A 242 1.73 -21.14 -3.13
CA THR A 242 0.86 -20.07 -2.60
C THR A 242 0.85 -20.00 -1.08
N ASN A 243 1.67 -20.82 -0.39
CA ASN A 243 1.82 -20.83 1.06
C ASN A 243 0.44 -21.02 1.75
N ALA A 244 -0.36 -21.95 1.24
CA ALA A 244 -1.66 -22.32 1.80
C ALA A 244 -1.88 -23.83 1.65
N ILE A 245 -2.77 -24.41 2.46
CA ILE A 245 -3.01 -25.86 2.53
C ILE A 245 -4.46 -26.20 2.14
N SER A 246 -5.39 -25.28 2.41
CA SER A 246 -6.81 -25.33 2.12
C SER A 246 -7.34 -23.94 1.72
N PRO A 247 -8.56 -23.85 1.15
CA PRO A 247 -9.30 -22.60 1.06
C PRO A 247 -9.64 -22.03 2.45
N PRO A 248 -9.75 -20.69 2.63
CA PRO A 248 -9.94 -20.09 3.97
C PRO A 248 -11.27 -20.42 4.64
N TYR A 249 -12.27 -20.87 3.88
CA TYR A 249 -13.56 -21.33 4.42
C TYR A 249 -13.52 -22.75 5.00
N ILE A 250 -12.37 -23.42 4.96
CA ILE A 250 -12.14 -24.72 5.59
C ILE A 250 -11.14 -24.55 6.73
N ASP A 251 -11.63 -24.65 7.99
CA ASP A 251 -10.91 -24.39 9.24
C ASP A 251 -9.80 -25.42 9.56
N ILE A 252 -8.72 -25.30 8.78
CA ILE A 252 -7.53 -26.17 8.76
C ILE A 252 -6.29 -25.28 8.94
N GLU A 253 -6.01 -24.93 10.20
CA GLU A 253 -4.75 -24.31 10.59
C GLU A 253 -3.68 -25.37 10.91
N LEU A 254 -2.40 -25.08 10.60
CA LEU A 254 -1.29 -25.93 11.05
C LEU A 254 -1.23 -26.03 12.58
N GLY A 255 -1.59 -24.95 13.31
CA GLY A 255 -1.55 -24.90 14.77
C GLY A 255 -0.15 -25.16 15.34
N LEU A 256 0.89 -24.71 14.61
CA LEU A 256 2.30 -24.81 15.00
C LEU A 256 2.77 -23.48 15.61
N GLY A 257 3.26 -23.52 16.85
CA GLY A 257 4.03 -22.42 17.42
C GLY A 257 5.50 -22.46 16.97
N GLY A 258 6.16 -21.31 16.89
CA GLY A 258 7.60 -21.22 16.57
C GLY A 258 8.49 -22.05 17.49
N SER A 259 8.04 -22.34 18.71
CA SER A 259 8.72 -23.26 19.64
C SER A 259 8.86 -24.70 19.11
N ALA A 260 7.91 -25.21 18.30
CA ALA A 260 8.02 -26.53 17.70
C ALA A 260 9.13 -26.60 16.64
N ILE A 261 9.23 -25.56 15.81
CA ILE A 261 10.30 -25.39 14.81
C ILE A 261 11.66 -25.21 15.49
N SER A 262 11.72 -24.35 16.51
CA SER A 262 12.95 -24.16 17.31
C SER A 262 13.39 -25.43 18.04
N LYS A 263 12.46 -26.28 18.52
CA LYS A 263 12.83 -27.61 19.05
C LYS A 263 13.37 -28.53 17.95
N ALA A 264 12.73 -28.59 16.79
CA ALA A 264 13.17 -29.41 15.67
C ALA A 264 14.57 -29.00 15.17
N LEU A 265 14.84 -27.69 15.03
CA LEU A 265 16.16 -27.19 14.63
C LEU A 265 17.26 -27.52 15.65
N LYS A 266 16.98 -27.41 16.95
CA LYS A 266 17.93 -27.81 18.01
C LYS A 266 18.24 -29.31 17.95
N LYS A 267 17.19 -30.15 17.86
CA LYS A 267 17.30 -31.61 17.85
C LYS A 267 17.92 -32.17 16.57
N VAL A 268 17.58 -31.61 15.41
CA VAL A 268 18.10 -32.09 14.11
C VAL A 268 19.49 -31.52 13.84
N CYS A 269 19.72 -30.22 14.06
CA CYS A 269 20.97 -29.55 13.67
C CYS A 269 21.98 -29.37 14.82
N GLY A 270 21.68 -29.84 16.04
CA GLY A 270 22.60 -29.77 17.19
C GLY A 270 22.87 -28.36 17.71
N LEU A 271 21.89 -27.45 17.62
CA LEU A 271 22.05 -26.05 18.02
C LEU A 271 21.62 -25.77 19.47
N ASP A 272 22.39 -24.93 20.16
CA ASP A 272 22.03 -24.39 21.48
C ASP A 272 21.01 -23.25 21.42
N ASN A 273 20.39 -22.96 22.58
CA ASN A 273 19.49 -21.83 22.75
C ASN A 273 20.13 -20.48 22.36
N ALA A 274 21.37 -20.23 22.80
CA ALA A 274 22.08 -18.99 22.52
C ALA A 274 22.43 -18.87 21.03
N ALA A 275 23.05 -19.91 20.45
CA ALA A 275 23.40 -19.97 19.04
C ALA A 275 22.17 -19.77 18.12
N LEU A 276 21.02 -20.35 18.48
CA LEU A 276 19.77 -20.15 17.75
C LEU A 276 19.26 -18.70 17.85
N LYS A 277 19.35 -18.04 19.01
CA LYS A 277 19.00 -16.61 19.14
C LYS A 277 19.94 -15.74 18.31
N THR A 278 21.25 -15.94 18.38
CA THR A 278 22.23 -15.19 17.58
C THR A 278 21.99 -15.33 16.08
N LEU A 279 21.69 -16.54 15.60
CA LEU A 279 21.30 -16.76 14.20
C LEU A 279 19.99 -16.05 13.84
N TYR A 280 18.98 -16.08 14.72
CA TYR A 280 17.69 -15.43 14.46
C TYR A 280 17.82 -13.90 14.40
N ASN A 281 18.51 -13.28 15.38
CA ASN A 281 18.78 -11.84 15.39
C ASN A 281 19.60 -11.40 14.15
N LYS A 282 20.55 -12.21 13.70
CA LYS A 282 21.36 -11.92 12.50
C LYS A 282 20.59 -11.99 11.18
N HIS A 283 19.63 -12.92 11.05
CA HIS A 283 18.99 -13.21 9.76
C HIS A 283 17.54 -12.71 9.65
N GLY A 284 16.79 -12.55 10.75
CA GLY A 284 15.38 -12.13 10.74
C GLY A 284 14.45 -13.10 9.99
N ASP A 285 14.84 -14.37 9.88
CA ASP A 285 14.11 -15.44 9.20
C ASP A 285 14.39 -16.82 9.79
N ALA A 286 13.33 -17.59 10.08
CA ALA A 286 13.49 -18.99 10.49
C ALA A 286 14.03 -19.87 9.33
N GLY A 287 13.74 -19.52 8.08
CA GLY A 287 14.25 -20.22 6.90
C GLY A 287 15.76 -20.08 6.72
N ASP A 288 16.29 -18.86 6.77
CA ASP A 288 17.74 -18.63 6.66
C ASP A 288 18.51 -19.14 7.89
N VAL A 289 17.89 -19.12 9.08
CA VAL A 289 18.43 -19.83 10.25
C VAL A 289 18.51 -21.34 10.00
N ALA A 290 17.48 -21.95 9.41
CA ALA A 290 17.49 -23.37 9.05
C ALA A 290 18.53 -23.70 7.96
N PHE A 291 18.74 -22.81 6.98
CA PHE A 291 19.78 -22.92 5.97
C PHE A 291 21.18 -22.98 6.62
N GLU A 292 21.53 -21.97 7.43
CA GLU A 292 22.85 -21.91 8.10
C GLU A 292 23.02 -23.03 9.14
N ALA A 293 21.95 -23.47 9.79
CA ALA A 293 21.96 -24.63 10.68
C ALA A 293 22.31 -25.93 9.94
N LYS A 294 21.57 -26.25 8.87
CA LYS A 294 21.76 -27.48 8.08
C LYS A 294 23.12 -27.48 7.36
N LYS A 295 23.60 -26.32 6.91
CA LYS A 295 24.93 -26.13 6.28
C LYS A 295 26.09 -26.44 7.23
N ARG A 296 25.94 -26.21 8.54
CA ARG A 296 26.93 -26.60 9.57
C ARG A 296 26.90 -28.11 9.86
N GLN A 297 25.77 -28.77 9.62
CA GLN A 297 25.51 -30.19 9.88
C GLN A 297 26.07 -31.13 8.78
N SER A 298 27.28 -30.85 8.27
CA SER A 298 27.76 -31.37 6.97
C SER A 298 28.12 -32.87 6.92
N LEU A 299 27.88 -33.67 7.98
CA LEU A 299 27.99 -35.13 7.94
C LEU A 299 26.78 -35.81 8.59
N THR A 300 26.02 -36.55 7.78
CA THR A 300 25.09 -37.59 8.23
C THR A 300 25.45 -38.89 7.53
N LEU A 301 25.71 -39.97 8.29
CA LEU A 301 26.25 -41.24 7.74
C LEU A 301 25.32 -41.97 6.75
N ARG A 302 24.07 -41.51 6.59
CA ARG A 302 23.05 -42.12 5.74
C ARG A 302 22.25 -41.01 5.04
N LYS A 303 22.33 -40.95 3.70
CA LYS A 303 21.48 -40.06 2.89
C LYS A 303 19.99 -40.30 3.21
N PRO A 304 19.17 -39.27 3.47
CA PRO A 304 17.74 -39.43 3.70
C PRO A 304 16.97 -39.76 2.41
N LYS A 305 15.74 -40.27 2.58
CA LYS A 305 14.79 -40.44 1.48
C LYS A 305 14.44 -39.04 0.91
N PRO A 306 14.34 -38.85 -0.41
CA PRO A 306 13.96 -37.55 -0.96
C PRO A 306 12.53 -37.19 -0.58
N LEU A 307 12.30 -35.91 -0.36
CA LEU A 307 10.96 -35.36 -0.20
C LEU A 307 10.32 -35.16 -1.58
N THR A 308 9.07 -35.61 -1.74
CA THR A 308 8.26 -35.33 -2.93
C THR A 308 7.25 -34.23 -2.63
N ILE A 309 6.86 -33.45 -3.64
CA ILE A 309 5.94 -32.31 -3.50
C ILE A 309 4.63 -32.78 -2.81
N LYS A 310 4.09 -33.92 -3.27
CA LYS A 310 2.90 -34.55 -2.68
C LYS A 310 3.11 -34.99 -1.22
N ALA A 311 4.24 -35.61 -0.88
CA ALA A 311 4.50 -36.06 0.49
C ALA A 311 4.65 -34.91 1.50
N VAL A 312 5.23 -33.77 1.07
CA VAL A 312 5.28 -32.54 1.90
C VAL A 312 3.86 -32.00 2.12
N TYR A 313 3.06 -31.84 1.06
CA TYR A 313 1.68 -31.36 1.15
C TYR A 313 0.79 -32.25 2.03
N GLU A 314 0.86 -33.58 1.87
CA GLU A 314 0.18 -34.52 2.75
C GLU A 314 0.62 -34.43 4.21
N SER A 315 1.91 -34.13 4.45
CA SER A 315 2.44 -33.98 5.82
C SER A 315 1.92 -32.72 6.51
N LEU A 316 1.73 -31.63 5.75
CA LEU A 316 1.06 -30.42 6.25
C LEU A 316 -0.42 -30.68 6.60
N HIS A 317 -1.15 -31.44 5.76
CA HIS A 317 -2.51 -31.89 6.08
C HIS A 317 -2.56 -32.79 7.32
N LYS A 318 -1.59 -33.70 7.49
CA LYS A 318 -1.48 -34.55 8.69
C LYS A 318 -1.18 -33.73 9.95
N ILE A 319 -0.38 -32.66 9.85
CA ILE A 319 -0.15 -31.68 10.94
C ILE A 319 -1.44 -30.92 11.29
N ALA A 320 -2.16 -30.40 10.30
CA ALA A 320 -3.33 -29.56 10.55
C ALA A 320 -4.54 -30.34 11.10
N ASN A 321 -4.74 -31.57 10.61
CA ASN A 321 -5.82 -32.46 11.08
C ASN A 321 -5.55 -33.07 12.46
N ALA A 322 -4.31 -33.05 12.97
CA ALA A 322 -3.99 -33.52 14.32
C ALA A 322 -4.55 -32.56 15.39
N LYS A 323 -5.64 -32.98 16.06
CA LYS A 323 -6.33 -32.25 17.14
C LYS A 323 -6.45 -33.17 18.38
N GLY A 324 -6.66 -32.61 19.58
CA GLY A 324 -6.80 -33.38 20.84
C GLY A 324 -5.50 -33.55 21.66
N GLN A 325 -5.56 -34.34 22.74
CA GLN A 325 -4.41 -34.61 23.63
C GLN A 325 -3.28 -35.34 22.88
N GLY A 326 -2.01 -35.01 23.18
CA GLY A 326 -0.85 -35.55 22.47
C GLY A 326 -0.63 -35.02 21.03
N SER A 327 -1.59 -34.32 20.44
CA SER A 327 -1.48 -33.80 19.06
C SER A 327 -0.25 -32.92 18.84
N GLN A 328 0.12 -32.08 19.81
CA GLN A 328 1.31 -31.21 19.72
C GLN A 328 2.62 -31.98 19.59
N GLU A 329 2.75 -33.15 20.24
CA GLU A 329 3.91 -34.02 20.04
C GLU A 329 3.88 -34.70 18.66
N ALA A 330 2.71 -35.13 18.19
CA ALA A 330 2.59 -35.71 16.85
C ALA A 330 2.97 -34.68 15.78
N LYS A 331 2.52 -33.43 15.91
CA LYS A 331 2.93 -32.30 15.07
C LYS A 331 4.45 -32.07 15.14
N GLN A 332 5.03 -32.02 16.35
CA GLN A 332 6.48 -31.86 16.53
C GLN A 332 7.27 -33.00 15.86
N ARG A 333 6.84 -34.27 16.01
CA ARG A 333 7.48 -35.43 15.37
C ARG A 333 7.43 -35.39 13.84
N ILE A 334 6.35 -34.88 13.24
CA ILE A 334 6.26 -34.70 11.78
C ILE A 334 7.20 -33.57 11.33
N VAL A 335 7.24 -32.44 12.05
CA VAL A 335 8.16 -31.32 11.75
C VAL A 335 9.63 -31.73 11.88
N GLU A 336 9.99 -32.47 12.93
CA GLU A 336 11.33 -33.05 13.11
C GLU A 336 11.71 -33.94 11.92
N ARG A 337 10.81 -34.83 11.48
CA ARG A 337 11.04 -35.69 10.32
C ARG A 337 11.22 -34.88 9.02
N LEU A 338 10.37 -33.88 8.76
CA LEU A 338 10.49 -33.04 7.55
C LEU A 338 11.82 -32.28 7.50
N VAL A 339 12.31 -31.77 8.63
CA VAL A 339 13.62 -31.07 8.70
C VAL A 339 14.80 -32.05 8.66
N GLN A 340 14.63 -33.28 9.17
CA GLN A 340 15.61 -34.35 9.05
C GLN A 340 15.76 -34.84 7.60
N ASP A 341 14.65 -35.19 6.96
CA ASP A 341 14.61 -35.79 5.61
C ASP A 341 14.98 -34.80 4.49
N ALA A 342 14.86 -33.49 4.74
CA ALA A 342 15.25 -32.43 3.80
C ALA A 342 16.70 -32.59 3.30
N ARG A 343 16.89 -32.63 1.97
CA ARG A 343 18.19 -32.71 1.30
C ARG A 343 18.79 -31.32 1.12
N GLY A 344 19.99 -31.14 1.67
CA GLY A 344 20.72 -29.86 1.61
C GLY A 344 20.06 -28.72 2.39
N ALA A 345 20.69 -27.55 2.33
CA ALA A 345 20.29 -26.37 3.09
C ALA A 345 19.08 -25.64 2.46
N GLU A 346 18.91 -25.69 1.13
CA GLU A 346 17.81 -25.01 0.43
C GLU A 346 16.44 -25.65 0.71
N GLU A 347 16.29 -26.98 0.65
CA GLU A 347 15.01 -27.61 1.00
C GLU A 347 14.63 -27.27 2.45
N SER A 348 15.61 -27.34 3.36
CA SER A 348 15.47 -26.99 4.78
C SER A 348 14.96 -25.55 4.98
N ARG A 349 15.49 -24.59 4.21
CA ARG A 349 15.03 -23.18 4.20
C ARG A 349 13.54 -23.09 3.86
N TYR A 350 13.11 -23.65 2.73
CA TYR A 350 11.75 -23.47 2.25
C TYR A 350 10.72 -24.32 3.00
N ILE A 351 11.11 -25.48 3.53
CA ILE A 351 10.27 -26.27 4.45
C ILE A 351 9.98 -25.48 5.71
N VAL A 352 11.02 -24.91 6.36
CA VAL A 352 10.81 -24.10 7.57
C VAL A 352 10.00 -22.83 7.27
N ARG A 353 10.24 -22.15 6.14
CA ARG A 353 9.40 -21.01 5.72
C ARG A 353 7.93 -21.41 5.49
N THR A 354 7.67 -22.58 4.92
CA THR A 354 6.32 -23.11 4.72
C THR A 354 5.63 -23.45 6.04
N LEU A 355 6.36 -24.03 7.00
CA LEU A 355 5.86 -24.33 8.35
C LEU A 355 5.57 -23.07 9.19
N VAL A 356 6.33 -22.00 8.98
CA VAL A 356 6.06 -20.65 9.53
C VAL A 356 4.94 -19.92 8.76
N GLN A 357 4.48 -20.48 7.63
CA GLN A 357 3.55 -19.84 6.69
C GLN A 357 4.07 -18.48 6.16
N HIS A 358 5.39 -18.33 6.00
CA HIS A 358 6.04 -17.14 5.45
C HIS A 358 7.09 -17.52 4.37
N LEU A 359 6.62 -18.03 3.23
CA LEU A 359 7.47 -18.49 2.11
C LEU A 359 8.42 -17.43 1.51
N ARG A 360 8.11 -16.13 1.67
CA ARG A 360 8.91 -14.94 1.29
C ARG A 360 9.30 -14.76 -0.20
N ILE A 361 9.05 -15.73 -1.07
CA ILE A 361 9.34 -15.71 -2.53
C ILE A 361 8.66 -14.60 -3.37
N GLY A 362 7.97 -13.61 -2.77
CA GLY A 362 7.29 -12.53 -3.51
C GLY A 362 6.11 -12.95 -4.42
N ALA A 363 5.93 -14.24 -4.70
CA ALA A 363 4.77 -14.78 -5.40
C ALA A 363 3.50 -14.58 -4.56
N VAL A 364 2.53 -13.87 -5.14
CA VAL A 364 1.19 -13.65 -4.58
C VAL A 364 0.20 -14.58 -5.29
N LYS A 365 -0.95 -14.87 -4.67
CA LYS A 365 -2.03 -15.69 -5.27
C LYS A 365 -2.37 -15.25 -6.70
N THR A 366 -2.45 -13.93 -6.96
CA THR A 366 -2.67 -13.37 -8.31
C THR A 366 -1.60 -13.76 -9.33
N THR A 367 -0.31 -13.76 -8.95
CA THR A 367 0.78 -14.22 -9.83
C THR A 367 0.75 -15.73 -10.07
N MET A 368 0.28 -16.53 -9.11
CA MET A 368 0.06 -17.96 -9.34
C MET A 368 -1.05 -18.19 -10.37
N LEU A 369 -2.18 -17.47 -10.27
CA LEU A 369 -3.27 -17.54 -11.25
C LEU A 369 -2.79 -17.13 -12.66
N ILE A 370 -1.96 -16.09 -12.75
CA ILE A 370 -1.33 -15.67 -14.00
C ILE A 370 -0.43 -16.77 -14.55
N ALA A 371 0.49 -17.31 -13.74
CA ALA A 371 1.39 -18.38 -14.18
C ALA A 371 0.64 -19.64 -14.60
N LEU A 372 -0.45 -19.99 -13.89
CA LEU A 372 -1.32 -21.11 -14.21
C LEU A 372 -2.00 -20.90 -15.57
N SER A 373 -2.66 -19.75 -15.79
CA SER A 373 -3.31 -19.44 -17.08
C SER A 373 -2.34 -19.48 -18.26
N ARG A 374 -1.13 -18.92 -18.10
CA ARG A 374 -0.09 -18.94 -19.14
C ARG A 374 0.50 -20.33 -19.38
N ALA A 375 0.65 -21.15 -18.35
CA ALA A 375 1.13 -22.52 -18.49
C ALA A 375 0.15 -23.39 -19.29
N PHE A 376 -1.15 -23.29 -19.01
CA PHE A 376 -2.20 -24.05 -19.70
C PHE A 376 -2.44 -23.64 -21.17
N ILE A 377 -2.02 -22.44 -21.59
CA ILE A 377 -2.00 -22.02 -23.00
C ILE A 377 -0.86 -22.69 -23.78
N LEU A 378 0.26 -22.97 -23.11
CA LEU A 378 1.53 -23.38 -23.73
C LEU A 378 1.82 -24.89 -23.63
N SER A 379 1.21 -25.58 -22.66
CA SER A 379 1.44 -27.00 -22.36
C SER A 379 0.14 -27.70 -21.96
N ARG A 380 -0.01 -28.97 -22.37
CA ARG A 380 -1.14 -29.84 -22.00
C ARG A 380 -0.65 -31.19 -21.45
N PRO A 381 -1.40 -31.86 -20.57
CA PRO A 381 -1.07 -33.22 -20.17
C PRO A 381 -1.33 -34.19 -21.35
N LEU A 382 -0.63 -35.33 -21.35
CA LEU A 382 -0.69 -36.34 -22.42
C LEU A 382 -2.09 -36.95 -22.68
N ASN A 383 -3.05 -36.71 -21.77
CA ASN A 383 -4.37 -37.36 -21.77
C ASN A 383 -5.53 -36.38 -22.06
N ALA A 384 -5.27 -35.12 -22.47
CA ALA A 384 -6.31 -34.11 -22.69
C ALA A 384 -6.24 -33.49 -24.10
N ASP A 385 -7.40 -33.27 -24.71
CA ASP A 385 -7.54 -32.95 -26.15
C ASP A 385 -7.78 -31.46 -26.46
N TYR A 386 -7.59 -30.55 -25.50
CA TYR A 386 -7.72 -29.11 -25.74
C TYR A 386 -6.54 -28.53 -26.53
N GLU A 387 -6.80 -27.49 -27.33
CA GLU A 387 -5.79 -26.83 -28.17
C GLU A 387 -4.80 -25.98 -27.35
N THR A 388 -3.49 -26.18 -27.58
CA THR A 388 -2.42 -25.30 -27.09
C THR A 388 -1.93 -24.36 -28.20
N LYS A 389 -1.51 -23.14 -27.86
CA LYS A 389 -1.05 -22.15 -28.86
C LYS A 389 0.44 -22.33 -29.18
N ASP A 390 0.76 -22.50 -30.47
CA ASP A 390 2.13 -22.69 -30.95
C ASP A 390 3.11 -21.62 -30.45
N MET A 391 4.12 -22.02 -29.67
CA MET A 391 5.21 -21.16 -29.22
C MET A 391 5.87 -20.39 -30.37
N THR A 392 6.03 -21.03 -31.54
CA THR A 392 6.66 -20.45 -32.74
C THR A 392 5.79 -19.44 -33.49
N LYS A 393 4.47 -19.41 -33.24
CA LYS A 393 3.55 -18.36 -33.69
C LYS A 393 3.53 -17.21 -32.67
N LEU A 394 3.41 -17.54 -31.38
CA LEU A 394 3.42 -16.55 -30.29
C LEU A 394 4.73 -15.73 -30.25
N ALA A 395 5.88 -16.35 -30.52
CA ALA A 395 7.18 -15.67 -30.58
C ALA A 395 7.36 -14.73 -31.80
N LYS A 396 6.41 -14.69 -32.74
CA LYS A 396 6.41 -13.79 -33.90
C LYS A 396 5.41 -12.64 -33.80
N LEU A 397 4.53 -12.65 -32.79
CA LEU A 397 3.57 -11.58 -32.53
C LEU A 397 4.24 -10.32 -32.01
N SER A 398 3.57 -9.17 -32.13
CA SER A 398 4.04 -7.97 -31.43
C SER A 398 3.90 -8.14 -29.91
N LYS A 399 4.64 -7.33 -29.16
CA LYS A 399 4.55 -7.30 -27.69
C LYS A 399 3.16 -6.91 -27.18
N GLN A 400 2.37 -6.19 -27.98
CA GLN A 400 1.00 -5.80 -27.65
C GLN A 400 0.02 -6.97 -27.88
N ASP A 401 0.08 -7.64 -29.04
CA ASP A 401 -0.81 -8.78 -29.36
C ASP A 401 -0.59 -9.95 -28.39
N LEU A 402 0.68 -10.24 -28.09
CA LEU A 402 1.06 -11.27 -27.11
C LEU A 402 0.51 -10.95 -25.70
N ALA A 403 0.51 -9.66 -25.32
CA ALA A 403 -0.06 -9.23 -24.05
C ALA A 403 -1.59 -9.32 -24.04
N ALA A 404 -2.27 -9.01 -25.15
CA ALA A 404 -3.72 -9.17 -25.28
C ALA A 404 -4.14 -10.65 -25.17
N VAL A 405 -3.45 -11.54 -25.89
CA VAL A 405 -3.68 -13.01 -25.86
C VAL A 405 -3.53 -13.57 -24.44
N TYR A 406 -2.52 -13.14 -23.68
CA TYR A 406 -2.39 -13.58 -22.29
C TYR A 406 -3.43 -12.92 -21.37
N SER A 407 -3.80 -11.65 -21.60
CA SER A 407 -4.73 -10.92 -20.73
C SER A 407 -6.12 -11.55 -20.67
N GLN A 408 -6.69 -11.98 -21.80
CA GLN A 408 -8.01 -12.61 -21.85
C GLN A 408 -8.05 -13.91 -21.01
N ALA A 409 -7.09 -14.80 -21.23
CA ALA A 409 -6.99 -16.08 -20.50
C ALA A 409 -6.64 -15.87 -19.02
N GLU A 410 -5.79 -14.89 -18.71
CA GLU A 410 -5.50 -14.47 -17.34
C GLU A 410 -6.77 -13.96 -16.63
N GLU A 411 -7.60 -13.15 -17.28
CA GLU A 411 -8.84 -12.63 -16.70
C GLU A 411 -9.90 -13.73 -16.50
N THR A 412 -10.02 -14.68 -17.44
CA THR A 412 -10.90 -15.86 -17.30
C THR A 412 -10.56 -16.67 -16.04
N VAL A 413 -9.28 -17.03 -15.86
CA VAL A 413 -8.82 -17.80 -14.68
C VAL A 413 -8.91 -16.99 -13.38
N LYS A 414 -8.65 -15.67 -13.42
CA LYS A 414 -8.86 -14.78 -12.26
C LYS A 414 -10.34 -14.70 -11.88
N ALA A 415 -11.25 -14.59 -12.84
CA ALA A 415 -12.70 -14.54 -12.61
C ALA A 415 -13.22 -15.85 -12.02
N CYS A 416 -12.83 -17.00 -12.58
CA CYS A 416 -13.15 -18.32 -12.01
C CYS A 416 -12.71 -18.44 -10.55
N PHE A 417 -11.47 -18.05 -10.24
CA PHE A 417 -10.96 -18.08 -8.86
C PHE A 417 -11.61 -17.03 -7.94
N ALA A 418 -12.08 -15.91 -8.48
CA ALA A 418 -12.77 -14.90 -7.69
C ALA A 418 -14.24 -15.29 -7.40
N ARG A 419 -14.91 -16.00 -8.32
CA ARG A 419 -16.21 -16.64 -8.11
C ARG A 419 -16.11 -17.85 -7.16
N ARG A 420 -15.13 -18.73 -7.37
CA ARG A 420 -14.91 -19.98 -6.61
C ARG A 420 -13.43 -20.12 -6.17
N PRO A 421 -13.03 -19.56 -5.01
CA PRO A 421 -11.62 -19.43 -4.59
C PRO A 421 -10.99 -20.73 -4.02
N ASN A 422 -10.97 -21.80 -4.82
CA ASN A 422 -10.46 -23.11 -4.45
C ASN A 422 -9.66 -23.78 -5.59
N TYR A 423 -8.36 -24.01 -5.36
CA TYR A 423 -7.52 -24.70 -6.34
C TYR A 423 -7.88 -26.18 -6.51
N ASN A 424 -8.52 -26.82 -5.53
CA ASN A 424 -8.96 -28.22 -5.65
C ASN A 424 -10.08 -28.40 -6.68
N ASP A 425 -10.81 -27.33 -7.02
CA ASP A 425 -11.82 -27.34 -8.08
C ASP A 425 -11.20 -26.91 -9.42
N ILE A 426 -10.43 -25.83 -9.40
CA ILE A 426 -9.92 -25.16 -10.61
C ILE A 426 -8.78 -25.94 -11.26
N VAL A 427 -7.83 -26.52 -10.50
CA VAL A 427 -6.67 -27.20 -11.11
C VAL A 427 -7.07 -28.51 -11.81
N PRO A 428 -7.94 -29.38 -11.26
CA PRO A 428 -8.44 -30.53 -12.00
C PRO A 428 -9.26 -30.12 -13.24
N THR A 429 -10.12 -29.11 -13.13
CA THR A 429 -10.91 -28.65 -14.29
C THR A 429 -10.00 -28.13 -15.41
N LEU A 430 -8.96 -27.34 -15.09
CA LEU A 430 -7.97 -26.90 -16.08
C LEU A 430 -7.16 -28.05 -16.72
N LEU A 431 -6.90 -29.13 -15.97
CA LEU A 431 -6.26 -30.34 -16.51
C LEU A 431 -7.16 -31.12 -17.48
N GLU A 432 -8.48 -31.01 -17.36
CA GLU A 432 -9.45 -31.62 -18.28
C GLU A 432 -9.69 -30.77 -19.53
N ILE A 433 -10.04 -29.49 -19.37
CA ILE A 433 -10.59 -28.65 -20.48
C ILE A 433 -9.69 -27.48 -20.90
N GLY A 434 -8.57 -27.25 -20.23
CA GLY A 434 -7.70 -26.08 -20.48
C GLY A 434 -8.35 -24.76 -20.09
N VAL A 435 -7.92 -23.66 -20.72
CA VAL A 435 -8.52 -22.32 -20.49
C VAL A 435 -9.51 -21.99 -21.59
N CYS A 436 -10.80 -22.14 -21.28
CA CYS A 436 -11.94 -21.87 -22.17
C CYS A 436 -13.12 -21.28 -21.38
N ASP A 437 -14.13 -20.76 -22.05
CA ASP A 437 -15.28 -20.11 -21.40
C ASP A 437 -16.14 -21.09 -20.58
N GLU A 438 -16.12 -22.39 -20.90
CA GLU A 438 -16.77 -23.44 -20.10
C GLU A 438 -16.21 -23.53 -18.67
N LEU A 439 -14.96 -23.07 -18.44
CA LEU A 439 -14.37 -22.96 -17.11
C LEU A 439 -15.17 -22.02 -16.20
N LEU A 440 -15.75 -20.93 -16.74
CA LEU A 440 -16.59 -20.00 -15.98
C LEU A 440 -17.92 -20.65 -15.54
N VAL A 441 -18.40 -21.65 -16.29
CA VAL A 441 -19.61 -22.41 -15.96
C VAL A 441 -19.30 -23.49 -14.92
N ARG A 442 -18.26 -24.31 -15.14
CA ARG A 442 -17.86 -25.37 -14.18
C ARG A 442 -17.32 -24.81 -12.86
N CYS A 443 -16.69 -23.65 -12.89
CA CYS A 443 -16.18 -22.92 -11.71
C CYS A 443 -16.96 -21.61 -11.44
N GLY A 444 -18.26 -21.60 -11.76
CA GLY A 444 -19.19 -20.51 -11.42
C GLY A 444 -19.51 -20.42 -9.91
N LEU A 445 -20.53 -19.65 -9.55
CA LEU A 445 -20.96 -19.49 -8.15
C LEU A 445 -21.56 -20.79 -7.62
N ALA A 446 -21.31 -21.07 -6.34
CA ALA A 446 -21.86 -22.22 -5.64
C ALA A 446 -22.31 -21.82 -4.23
N LEU A 447 -23.55 -22.16 -3.87
CA LEU A 447 -24.07 -21.93 -2.53
C LEU A 447 -23.19 -22.61 -1.47
N HIS A 448 -22.91 -21.89 -0.39
CA HIS A 448 -21.98 -22.27 0.68
C HIS A 448 -20.50 -22.36 0.27
N ILE A 449 -20.10 -21.85 -0.90
CA ILE A 449 -18.70 -21.54 -1.23
C ILE A 449 -18.58 -20.02 -1.43
N PRO A 450 -17.84 -19.29 -0.59
CA PRO A 450 -17.83 -17.84 -0.64
C PRO A 450 -17.05 -17.29 -1.83
N LEU A 451 -17.67 -16.38 -2.57
CA LEU A 451 -17.01 -15.59 -3.60
C LEU A 451 -16.18 -14.45 -2.98
N ARG A 452 -15.17 -13.97 -3.71
CA ARG A 452 -14.32 -12.88 -3.24
C ARG A 452 -15.05 -11.55 -3.21
N PRO A 453 -15.06 -10.82 -2.08
CA PRO A 453 -15.78 -9.55 -1.97
C PRO A 453 -15.22 -8.48 -2.91
N MET A 454 -16.09 -7.73 -3.59
CA MET A 454 -15.72 -6.55 -4.37
C MET A 454 -15.12 -5.47 -3.45
N LEU A 455 -14.04 -4.81 -3.91
CA LEU A 455 -13.22 -3.92 -3.08
C LEU A 455 -13.28 -2.46 -3.54
N GLY A 456 -13.75 -1.57 -2.67
CA GLY A 456 -13.69 -0.13 -2.95
C GLY A 456 -12.27 0.41 -3.07
N SER A 457 -12.07 1.30 -4.04
CA SER A 457 -10.94 2.21 -4.20
C SER A 457 -10.78 3.13 -2.98
N ILE A 458 -9.68 3.89 -2.90
CA ILE A 458 -9.46 4.91 -1.85
C ILE A 458 -9.55 6.28 -2.52
N THR A 459 -10.24 7.21 -1.86
CA THR A 459 -10.37 8.60 -2.30
C THR A 459 -10.08 9.48 -1.09
N ARG A 460 -9.27 10.53 -1.25
CA ARG A 460 -8.82 11.38 -0.14
C ARG A 460 -9.81 12.47 0.22
N ASP A 461 -10.55 12.95 -0.77
CA ASP A 461 -11.45 14.11 -0.68
C ASP A 461 -12.74 13.92 -1.49
N LEU A 462 -13.80 14.63 -1.10
CA LEU A 462 -15.08 14.67 -1.81
C LEU A 462 -14.95 15.32 -3.20
N GLY A 463 -14.07 16.32 -3.38
CA GLY A 463 -13.78 16.91 -4.68
C GLY A 463 -13.07 15.94 -5.63
N GLU A 464 -12.14 15.13 -5.13
CA GLU A 464 -11.53 14.02 -5.90
C GLU A 464 -12.59 12.99 -6.31
N MET A 465 -13.49 12.64 -5.39
CA MET A 465 -14.60 11.71 -5.61
C MET A 465 -15.55 12.19 -6.71
N LEU A 466 -16.05 13.43 -6.59
CA LEU A 466 -16.94 14.04 -7.58
C LEU A 466 -16.27 14.17 -8.94
N THR A 467 -14.97 14.49 -8.98
CA THR A 467 -14.18 14.57 -10.23
C THR A 467 -14.06 13.21 -10.93
N LYS A 468 -14.00 12.10 -10.18
CA LYS A 468 -13.98 10.73 -10.73
C LYS A 468 -15.35 10.27 -11.24
N LEU A 469 -16.44 10.86 -10.76
CA LEU A 469 -17.82 10.45 -11.03
C LEU A 469 -18.61 11.47 -11.90
N GLN A 470 -17.93 12.40 -12.57
CA GLN A 470 -18.57 13.42 -13.41
C GLN A 470 -19.45 12.79 -14.51
N GLY A 471 -20.69 13.25 -14.61
CA GLY A 471 -21.64 12.77 -15.62
C GLY A 471 -22.20 11.37 -15.37
N ARG A 472 -22.21 10.89 -14.12
CA ARG A 472 -22.76 9.57 -13.74
C ARG A 472 -23.57 9.62 -12.45
N ASP A 473 -24.63 8.82 -12.41
CA ASP A 473 -25.43 8.56 -11.21
C ASP A 473 -24.67 7.66 -10.22
N PHE A 474 -24.68 8.01 -8.94
CA PHE A 474 -24.10 7.20 -7.87
C PHE A 474 -24.96 7.20 -6.60
N SER A 475 -24.76 6.16 -5.79
CA SER A 475 -25.35 6.05 -4.45
C SER A 475 -24.25 6.18 -3.39
N CYS A 476 -24.41 7.15 -2.50
CA CYS A 476 -23.62 7.32 -1.29
C CYS A 476 -24.26 6.51 -0.15
N GLU A 477 -23.55 5.53 0.38
CA GLU A 477 -23.98 4.69 1.50
C GLU A 477 -23.15 4.96 2.76
N PHE A 478 -23.76 4.83 3.93
CA PHE A 478 -23.03 4.91 5.21
C PHE A 478 -21.98 3.80 5.32
N LYS A 479 -20.73 4.15 5.64
CA LYS A 479 -19.67 3.18 5.89
C LYS A 479 -19.55 2.84 7.38
N TYR A 480 -20.37 1.91 7.83
CA TYR A 480 -20.34 1.37 9.18
C TYR A 480 -18.97 0.76 9.57
N ASP A 481 -18.58 0.90 10.85
CA ASP A 481 -17.43 0.22 11.48
C ASP A 481 -17.90 -1.13 12.06
N GLY A 482 -17.61 -2.22 11.35
CA GLY A 482 -18.18 -3.55 11.64
C GLY A 482 -17.39 -4.69 11.02
N GLN A 483 -18.05 -5.84 10.86
CA GLN A 483 -17.49 -7.01 10.20
C GLN A 483 -18.35 -7.43 8.99
N ARG A 484 -17.85 -7.16 7.77
CA ARG A 484 -18.47 -7.62 6.50
C ARG A 484 -18.78 -9.11 6.56
N ALA A 485 -20.04 -9.42 6.33
CA ALA A 485 -20.60 -10.75 6.30
C ALA A 485 -21.21 -11.01 4.93
N GLN A 486 -20.77 -12.09 4.30
CA GLN A 486 -21.40 -12.65 3.11
C GLN A 486 -22.29 -13.81 3.54
N VAL A 487 -23.60 -13.67 3.36
CA VAL A 487 -24.61 -14.62 3.87
C VAL A 487 -25.17 -15.42 2.71
N HIS A 488 -24.98 -16.73 2.77
CA HIS A 488 -25.51 -17.70 1.81
C HIS A 488 -26.67 -18.46 2.45
N CYS A 489 -27.77 -18.64 1.73
CA CYS A 489 -28.87 -19.49 2.17
C CYS A 489 -29.40 -20.37 1.04
N ASP A 490 -29.61 -21.66 1.32
CA ASP A 490 -30.16 -22.61 0.36
C ASP A 490 -31.68 -22.82 0.50
N GLU A 491 -32.23 -23.62 -0.42
CA GLU A 491 -33.65 -24.00 -0.47
C GLU A 491 -34.09 -24.91 0.67
N LYS A 492 -33.12 -25.49 1.41
CA LYS A 492 -33.34 -26.34 2.58
C LYS A 492 -33.30 -25.54 3.88
N GLY A 493 -33.10 -24.22 3.80
CA GLY A 493 -33.00 -23.32 4.95
C GLY A 493 -31.65 -23.37 5.66
N LYS A 494 -30.63 -24.03 5.10
CA LYS A 494 -29.27 -23.98 5.62
C LYS A 494 -28.69 -22.60 5.39
N VAL A 495 -28.01 -22.06 6.40
CA VAL A 495 -27.34 -20.75 6.35
C VAL A 495 -25.85 -20.92 6.59
N THR A 496 -25.02 -20.22 5.83
CA THR A 496 -23.59 -20.05 6.14
C THR A 496 -23.16 -18.60 5.99
N VAL A 497 -22.41 -18.11 6.97
CA VAL A 497 -21.92 -16.73 7.03
C VAL A 497 -20.41 -16.74 6.85
N PHE A 498 -19.88 -15.91 5.95
CA PHE A 498 -18.44 -15.84 5.68
C PHE A 498 -17.87 -14.43 5.90
N SER A 499 -16.62 -14.35 6.37
CA SER A 499 -15.90 -13.10 6.62
C SER A 499 -15.38 -12.45 5.33
N ARG A 500 -14.92 -11.19 5.42
CA ARG A 500 -14.13 -10.51 4.36
C ARG A 500 -12.91 -11.31 3.88
N HIS A 501 -12.38 -12.22 4.71
CA HIS A 501 -11.25 -13.09 4.38
C HIS A 501 -11.68 -14.53 4.01
N LEU A 502 -12.98 -14.73 3.80
CA LEU A 502 -13.64 -15.99 3.46
C LEU A 502 -13.67 -17.03 4.59
N GLU A 503 -13.41 -16.62 5.83
CA GLU A 503 -13.47 -17.51 7.01
C GLU A 503 -14.94 -17.80 7.37
N VAL A 504 -15.27 -19.00 7.82
CA VAL A 504 -16.63 -19.32 8.29
C VAL A 504 -16.91 -18.65 9.63
N MET A 505 -18.00 -17.88 9.71
CA MET A 505 -18.46 -17.16 10.89
C MET A 505 -19.83 -17.65 11.41
N THR A 506 -20.40 -18.70 10.84
CA THR A 506 -21.74 -19.23 11.19
C THR A 506 -21.88 -19.51 12.70
N GLU A 507 -20.87 -20.10 13.34
CA GLU A 507 -20.84 -20.37 14.79
C GLU A 507 -20.68 -19.11 15.66
N LYS A 508 -20.14 -18.01 15.11
CA LYS A 508 -20.01 -16.72 15.80
C LYS A 508 -21.34 -15.97 15.82
N TYR A 509 -22.21 -16.18 14.82
CA TYR A 509 -23.45 -15.44 14.61
C TYR A 509 -24.70 -16.34 14.52
N PRO A 510 -25.01 -17.13 15.58
CA PRO A 510 -26.20 -18.00 15.63
C PRO A 510 -27.52 -17.20 15.67
N ASP A 511 -27.48 -15.97 16.16
CA ASP A 511 -28.54 -14.97 16.12
C ASP A 511 -28.86 -14.53 14.68
N LEU A 512 -27.83 -14.22 13.88
CA LEU A 512 -27.99 -13.90 12.45
C LEU A 512 -28.50 -15.12 11.66
N VAL A 513 -28.00 -16.32 11.97
CA VAL A 513 -28.52 -17.58 11.39
C VAL A 513 -30.00 -17.79 11.73
N ALA A 514 -30.44 -17.49 12.96
CA ALA A 514 -31.84 -17.55 13.36
C ALA A 514 -32.72 -16.39 12.82
N LEU A 515 -32.09 -15.33 12.30
CA LEU A 515 -32.74 -14.18 11.68
C LEU A 515 -32.99 -14.38 10.18
N VAL A 516 -32.08 -15.06 9.46
CA VAL A 516 -32.17 -15.30 8.01
C VAL A 516 -33.51 -15.90 7.56
N PRO A 517 -34.12 -16.89 8.25
CA PRO A 517 -35.45 -17.40 7.89
C PRO A 517 -36.59 -16.39 8.01
N LYS A 518 -36.43 -15.31 8.80
CA LYS A 518 -37.46 -14.29 9.09
C LYS A 518 -37.43 -13.10 8.14
N ILE A 519 -36.28 -12.81 7.55
CA ILE A 519 -36.07 -11.68 6.62
C ILE A 519 -36.39 -12.04 5.17
N ARG A 520 -36.58 -13.32 4.84
CA ARG A 520 -36.95 -13.81 3.51
C ARG A 520 -38.40 -13.43 3.20
N GLY A 521 -38.62 -12.63 2.16
CA GLY A 521 -39.96 -12.38 1.63
C GLY A 521 -40.53 -13.57 0.86
N GLU A 522 -41.80 -13.47 0.48
CA GLU A 522 -42.48 -14.48 -0.33
C GLU A 522 -41.79 -14.62 -1.69
N GLY A 523 -41.42 -15.86 -2.05
CA GLY A 523 -40.75 -16.18 -3.32
C GLY A 523 -39.22 -16.30 -3.28
N VAL A 524 -38.53 -16.04 -2.16
CA VAL A 524 -37.07 -16.26 -2.05
C VAL A 524 -36.77 -17.71 -1.67
N SER A 525 -36.26 -18.53 -2.60
CA SER A 525 -35.84 -19.94 -2.38
C SER A 525 -34.38 -20.06 -1.94
N SER A 526 -33.47 -19.30 -2.55
CA SER A 526 -32.04 -19.32 -2.24
C SER A 526 -31.41 -17.96 -2.57
N PHE A 527 -30.34 -17.57 -1.86
CA PHE A 527 -29.69 -16.29 -2.12
C PHE A 527 -28.24 -16.23 -1.62
N ILE A 528 -27.48 -15.27 -2.15
CA ILE A 528 -26.22 -14.80 -1.56
C ILE A 528 -26.26 -13.26 -1.47
N MET A 529 -26.21 -12.72 -0.25
CA MET A 529 -26.22 -11.28 0.02
C MET A 529 -24.94 -10.83 0.75
N GLU A 530 -24.65 -9.53 0.71
CA GLU A 530 -23.62 -8.91 1.55
C GLU A 530 -24.17 -7.79 2.42
N GLY A 531 -23.64 -7.72 3.64
CA GLY A 531 -23.85 -6.63 4.58
C GLY A 531 -22.66 -6.47 5.53
N GLU A 532 -22.68 -5.42 6.34
CA GLU A 532 -21.74 -5.25 7.46
C GLU A 532 -22.48 -5.58 8.77
N VAL A 533 -21.93 -6.50 9.58
CA VAL A 533 -22.47 -6.80 10.91
C VAL A 533 -21.88 -5.80 11.90
N VAL A 534 -22.74 -5.04 12.56
CA VAL A 534 -22.35 -3.93 13.46
C VAL A 534 -22.87 -4.23 14.85
N ALA A 535 -22.08 -3.97 15.90
CA ALA A 535 -22.58 -4.07 17.27
C ALA A 535 -23.52 -2.89 17.56
N ILE A 536 -24.65 -3.15 18.22
CA ILE A 536 -25.64 -2.11 18.52
C ILE A 536 -26.17 -2.20 19.94
N ASP A 537 -27.02 -1.26 20.30
CA ASP A 537 -27.92 -1.32 21.44
C ASP A 537 -29.35 -1.67 21.00
N ARG A 538 -29.97 -2.71 21.59
CA ARG A 538 -31.33 -3.12 21.18
C ARG A 538 -32.40 -2.10 21.54
N GLU A 539 -32.22 -1.37 22.64
CA GLU A 539 -33.23 -0.46 23.18
C GLU A 539 -33.12 0.93 22.55
N SER A 540 -31.91 1.50 22.51
CA SER A 540 -31.67 2.83 21.92
C SER A 540 -31.35 2.85 20.42
N GLY A 541 -30.97 1.70 19.83
CA GLY A 541 -30.51 1.62 18.44
C GLY A 541 -29.09 2.18 18.20
N GLU A 542 -28.40 2.66 19.23
CA GLU A 542 -27.09 3.30 19.08
C GLU A 542 -26.00 2.31 18.61
N LEU A 543 -25.15 2.77 17.68
CA LEU A 543 -24.03 1.97 17.15
C LEU A 543 -22.90 1.88 18.17
N LYS A 544 -22.36 0.67 18.37
CA LYS A 544 -21.26 0.38 19.30
C LYS A 544 -19.97 0.12 18.51
N PRO A 545 -18.80 0.66 18.94
CA PRO A 545 -17.54 0.54 18.18
C PRO A 545 -17.11 -0.92 17.93
N PHE A 546 -16.36 -1.15 16.85
CA PHE A 546 -15.88 -2.48 16.45
C PHE A 546 -15.15 -3.26 17.57
N GLN A 547 -14.51 -2.59 18.53
CA GLN A 547 -13.89 -3.27 19.68
C GLN A 547 -14.89 -4.10 20.50
N ILE A 548 -16.13 -3.64 20.64
CA ILE A 548 -17.19 -4.37 21.36
C ILE A 548 -17.63 -5.60 20.53
N LEU A 549 -17.71 -5.47 19.19
CA LEU A 549 -17.95 -6.59 18.27
C LEU A 549 -16.80 -7.61 18.26
N ALA A 550 -15.56 -7.16 18.47
CA ALA A 550 -14.36 -7.99 18.52
C ALA A 550 -14.26 -8.83 19.80
N ASN A 551 -14.83 -8.36 20.91
CA ASN A 551 -14.94 -9.09 22.18
C ASN A 551 -15.94 -10.26 22.15
N ARG A 552 -16.74 -10.39 21.09
CA ARG A 552 -17.69 -11.49 20.91
C ARG A 552 -16.96 -12.82 20.66
N ALA A 553 -17.33 -13.86 21.42
CA ALA A 553 -16.78 -15.21 21.30
C ALA A 553 -16.86 -15.75 19.86
N ARG A 554 -15.83 -16.50 19.44
CA ARG A 554 -15.61 -16.88 18.03
C ARG A 554 -16.25 -18.23 17.62
N LYS A 555 -16.51 -19.12 18.58
CA LYS A 555 -17.03 -20.48 18.39
C LYS A 555 -17.98 -20.85 19.54
N ASP A 556 -18.79 -21.89 19.33
CA ASP A 556 -19.70 -22.47 20.33
C ASP A 556 -20.63 -21.45 21.02
N VAL A 557 -21.05 -20.40 20.30
CA VAL A 557 -21.94 -19.36 20.84
C VAL A 557 -23.37 -19.89 20.90
N VAL A 558 -23.97 -19.88 22.08
CA VAL A 558 -25.39 -20.17 22.28
C VAL A 558 -26.17 -18.86 22.23
N ILE A 559 -27.34 -18.81 21.59
CA ILE A 559 -28.12 -17.58 21.42
C ILE A 559 -28.39 -16.87 22.77
N GLN A 560 -28.66 -17.63 23.84
CA GLN A 560 -28.90 -17.12 25.20
C GLN A 560 -27.63 -16.61 25.91
N SER A 561 -26.42 -16.84 25.39
CA SER A 561 -25.15 -16.34 25.97
C SER A 561 -24.60 -15.11 25.24
N VAL A 562 -25.28 -14.62 24.20
CA VAL A 562 -24.89 -13.41 23.46
C VAL A 562 -25.08 -12.17 24.34
N LYS A 563 -23.95 -11.58 24.80
CA LYS A 563 -23.91 -10.29 25.52
C LYS A 563 -23.76 -9.07 24.61
N VAL A 564 -23.42 -9.28 23.35
CA VAL A 564 -23.14 -8.22 22.36
C VAL A 564 -24.07 -8.41 21.19
N ASP A 565 -25.12 -7.60 21.19
CA ASP A 565 -26.14 -7.56 20.16
C ASP A 565 -25.64 -6.91 18.88
N VAL A 566 -26.17 -7.37 17.76
CA VAL A 566 -25.72 -6.99 16.43
C VAL A 566 -26.89 -6.78 15.47
N CYS A 567 -26.71 -5.84 14.54
CA CYS A 567 -27.58 -5.67 13.39
C CYS A 567 -26.79 -5.98 12.09
N LEU A 568 -27.45 -6.63 11.12
CA LEU A 568 -26.92 -6.81 9.77
C LEU A 568 -27.41 -5.66 8.88
N TYR A 569 -26.49 -4.78 8.48
CA TYR A 569 -26.77 -3.71 7.52
C TYR A 569 -26.45 -4.18 6.10
N ALA A 570 -27.46 -4.57 5.32
CA ALA A 570 -27.30 -5.16 3.98
C ALA A 570 -27.14 -4.10 2.87
N PHE A 571 -26.28 -4.38 1.89
CA PHE A 571 -25.86 -3.43 0.84
C PHE A 571 -25.69 -3.99 -0.58
N ASP A 572 -25.68 -5.31 -0.80
CA ASP A 572 -25.68 -5.90 -2.16
C ASP A 572 -26.26 -7.33 -2.17
N LEU A 573 -26.64 -7.80 -3.36
CA LEU A 573 -27.23 -9.11 -3.62
C LEU A 573 -26.61 -9.69 -4.91
N MET A 574 -25.92 -10.82 -4.80
CA MET A 574 -25.10 -11.38 -5.90
C MET A 574 -25.70 -12.63 -6.54
N TYR A 575 -26.66 -13.27 -5.88
CA TYR A 575 -27.31 -14.51 -6.34
C TYR A 575 -28.71 -14.62 -5.74
N LEU A 576 -29.66 -15.11 -6.53
CA LEU A 576 -31.07 -15.24 -6.13
C LEU A 576 -31.75 -16.38 -6.92
N ASN A 577 -32.42 -17.30 -6.22
CA ASN A 577 -33.34 -18.29 -6.79
C ASN A 577 -32.79 -19.13 -7.97
N GLY A 578 -31.49 -19.44 -7.96
CA GLY A 578 -30.83 -20.16 -9.06
C GLY A 578 -29.93 -19.27 -9.94
N GLU A 579 -30.15 -17.96 -9.96
CA GLU A 579 -29.55 -17.02 -10.91
C GLU A 579 -28.37 -16.22 -10.31
N GLU A 580 -27.29 -16.08 -11.08
CA GLU A 580 -26.17 -15.18 -10.78
C GLU A 580 -26.52 -13.73 -11.18
N LEU A 581 -26.43 -12.78 -10.24
CA LEU A 581 -26.76 -11.37 -10.47
C LEU A 581 -25.52 -10.49 -10.71
N LEU A 582 -24.31 -11.06 -10.78
CA LEU A 582 -23.05 -10.32 -10.82
C LEU A 582 -22.98 -9.31 -11.98
N ASP A 583 -23.40 -9.74 -13.16
CA ASP A 583 -23.28 -8.98 -14.40
C ASP A 583 -24.41 -7.94 -14.58
N ARG A 584 -25.37 -7.86 -13.62
CA ARG A 584 -26.46 -6.86 -13.61
C ARG A 584 -26.04 -5.54 -12.93
N PRO A 585 -26.59 -4.37 -13.32
CA PRO A 585 -26.27 -3.06 -12.70
C PRO A 585 -26.59 -2.99 -11.21
N PHE A 586 -25.85 -2.16 -10.47
CA PHE A 586 -26.03 -2.04 -9.01
C PHE A 586 -27.42 -1.52 -8.62
N ARG A 587 -28.01 -0.59 -9.39
CA ARG A 587 -29.38 -0.10 -9.16
C ARG A 587 -30.39 -1.25 -9.10
N GLU A 588 -30.25 -2.23 -9.98
CA GLU A 588 -31.15 -3.39 -10.06
C GLU A 588 -30.95 -4.35 -8.88
N ARG A 589 -29.70 -4.74 -8.59
CA ARG A 589 -29.37 -5.63 -7.45
C ARG A 589 -29.87 -5.06 -6.12
N ARG A 590 -29.71 -3.74 -5.93
CA ARG A 590 -30.20 -2.99 -4.76
C ARG A 590 -31.73 -2.89 -4.71
N SER A 591 -32.41 -2.86 -5.86
CA SER A 591 -33.88 -2.88 -5.93
C SER A 591 -34.45 -4.26 -5.57
N LEU A 592 -33.86 -5.34 -6.12
CA LEU A 592 -34.20 -6.72 -5.75
C LEU A 592 -33.98 -6.99 -4.26
N LEU A 593 -32.84 -6.53 -3.71
CA LEU A 593 -32.52 -6.62 -2.30
C LEU A 593 -33.57 -5.96 -1.40
N ARG A 594 -34.08 -4.78 -1.78
CA ARG A 594 -35.06 -4.01 -0.99
C ARG A 594 -36.51 -4.46 -1.15
N SER A 595 -36.85 -5.17 -2.22
CA SER A 595 -38.23 -5.60 -2.52
C SER A 595 -38.54 -7.02 -2.07
N LEU A 596 -37.54 -7.92 -2.04
CA LEU A 596 -37.72 -9.34 -1.76
C LEU A 596 -37.43 -9.76 -0.30
N PHE A 597 -37.09 -8.80 0.56
CA PHE A 597 -36.65 -9.04 1.93
C PHE A 597 -37.32 -8.06 2.91
N VAL A 598 -37.59 -8.53 4.12
CA VAL A 598 -38.33 -7.78 5.15
C VAL A 598 -37.34 -7.14 6.14
N GLU A 599 -37.40 -5.83 6.27
CA GLU A 599 -36.64 -5.06 7.27
C GLU A 599 -37.18 -5.31 8.69
N ILE A 600 -36.27 -5.60 9.63
CA ILE A 600 -36.58 -5.88 11.04
C ILE A 600 -35.74 -4.93 11.91
N PRO A 601 -36.35 -3.88 12.50
CA PRO A 601 -35.65 -2.90 13.31
C PRO A 601 -34.71 -3.51 14.35
N ASN A 602 -33.52 -2.92 14.49
CA ASN A 602 -32.45 -3.33 15.40
C ASN A 602 -31.97 -4.79 15.22
N HIS A 603 -32.22 -5.42 14.06
CA HIS A 603 -31.75 -6.77 13.73
C HIS A 603 -31.25 -6.92 12.29
N PHE A 604 -32.03 -6.46 11.31
CA PHE A 604 -31.69 -6.48 9.89
C PHE A 604 -32.30 -5.27 9.19
N THR A 605 -31.45 -4.43 8.61
CA THR A 605 -31.84 -3.16 8.00
C THR A 605 -31.03 -2.88 6.74
N TRP A 606 -31.48 -1.93 5.94
CA TRP A 606 -30.70 -1.45 4.79
C TRP A 606 -29.57 -0.52 5.25
N VAL A 607 -28.45 -0.49 4.52
CA VAL A 607 -27.50 0.63 4.66
C VAL A 607 -28.22 1.93 4.31
N LYS A 608 -28.09 2.95 5.18
CA LYS A 608 -28.61 4.29 4.90
C LYS A 608 -27.90 4.83 3.65
N SER A 609 -28.67 5.29 2.67
CA SER A 609 -28.18 5.67 1.34
C SER A 609 -28.81 6.96 0.83
N LEU A 610 -28.03 7.78 0.12
CA LEU A 610 -28.46 8.92 -0.68
C LEU A 610 -28.05 8.67 -2.13
N ASP A 611 -29.00 8.76 -3.07
CA ASP A 611 -28.70 8.70 -4.50
C ASP A 611 -28.51 10.13 -5.02
N ALA A 612 -27.43 10.39 -5.76
CA ALA A 612 -26.94 11.72 -6.08
C ALA A 612 -26.17 11.75 -7.42
N THR A 613 -26.04 12.95 -7.97
CA THR A 613 -25.26 13.24 -9.18
C THR A 613 -24.01 14.05 -8.84
N SER A 614 -23.14 14.30 -9.83
CA SER A 614 -21.97 15.16 -9.66
C SER A 614 -22.28 16.64 -9.40
N ALA A 615 -23.56 17.08 -9.45
CA ALA A 615 -23.98 18.43 -9.09
C ALA A 615 -24.31 18.59 -7.60
N ASP A 616 -24.68 17.50 -6.90
CA ASP A 616 -25.32 17.54 -5.57
C ASP A 616 -24.33 17.67 -4.39
N VAL A 617 -23.31 18.52 -4.55
CA VAL A 617 -22.14 18.62 -3.66
C VAL A 617 -22.53 18.85 -2.20
N GLU A 618 -23.50 19.73 -1.94
CA GLU A 618 -23.92 20.08 -0.58
C GLU A 618 -24.69 18.95 0.11
N THR A 619 -25.54 18.22 -0.61
CA THR A 619 -26.31 17.11 -0.03
C THR A 619 -25.39 15.95 0.33
N VAL A 620 -24.42 15.63 -0.54
CA VAL A 620 -23.38 14.63 -0.29
C VAL A 620 -22.48 15.05 0.87
N SER A 621 -22.09 16.33 0.96
CA SER A 621 -21.32 16.88 2.09
C SER A 621 -22.08 16.76 3.42
N ASN A 622 -23.37 17.08 3.44
CA ASN A 622 -24.20 16.98 4.64
C ASN A 622 -24.49 15.51 5.01
N PHE A 623 -24.65 14.62 4.04
CA PHE A 623 -24.78 13.18 4.25
C PHE A 623 -23.48 12.56 4.83
N TYR A 624 -22.31 13.03 4.36
CA TYR A 624 -21.01 12.64 4.90
C TYR A 624 -20.83 13.10 6.35
N LYS A 625 -21.23 14.34 6.71
CA LYS A 625 -21.24 14.82 8.11
C LYS A 625 -22.09 13.91 8.99
N GLN A 626 -23.34 13.65 8.60
CA GLN A 626 -24.25 12.75 9.33
C GLN A 626 -23.64 11.35 9.55
N ALA A 627 -22.89 10.81 8.57
CA ALA A 627 -22.20 9.53 8.74
C ALA A 627 -21.11 9.62 9.83
N THR A 628 -20.29 10.68 9.83
CA THR A 628 -19.27 10.88 10.86
C THR A 628 -19.84 11.22 12.24
N ASP A 629 -20.98 11.88 12.32
CA ASP A 629 -21.67 12.21 13.58
C ASP A 629 -22.25 10.96 14.24
N ILE A 630 -22.75 10.01 13.43
CA ILE A 630 -23.27 8.69 13.86
C ILE A 630 -22.11 7.66 13.99
N LYS A 631 -20.87 8.15 14.20
CA LYS A 631 -19.65 7.35 14.46
C LYS A 631 -19.34 6.27 13.38
N CYS A 632 -19.81 6.46 12.14
CA CYS A 632 -19.38 5.64 11.00
C CYS A 632 -18.02 6.12 10.46
N GLU A 633 -17.29 5.25 9.75
CA GLU A 633 -15.96 5.58 9.19
C GLU A 633 -15.99 6.67 8.09
N GLY A 634 -17.17 6.99 7.56
CA GLY A 634 -17.38 7.86 6.40
C GLY A 634 -18.45 7.28 5.48
N ILE A 635 -18.24 7.38 4.17
CA ILE A 635 -19.18 6.86 3.15
C ILE A 635 -18.51 5.92 2.14
N MET A 636 -19.28 4.94 1.68
CA MET A 636 -19.03 4.19 0.44
C MET A 636 -19.79 4.89 -0.69
N VAL A 637 -19.21 4.99 -1.89
CA VAL A 637 -19.93 5.54 -3.05
C VAL A 637 -19.86 4.56 -4.21
N LYS A 638 -21.01 4.21 -4.78
CA LYS A 638 -21.16 3.19 -5.81
C LYS A 638 -21.84 3.77 -7.04
N VAL A 639 -21.26 3.59 -8.23
CA VAL A 639 -21.93 3.89 -9.51
C VAL A 639 -23.20 3.04 -9.63
N LEU A 640 -24.33 3.65 -9.99
CA LEU A 640 -25.62 2.98 -10.05
C LEU A 640 -25.81 2.16 -11.34
N ASP A 641 -25.46 2.73 -12.50
CA ASP A 641 -25.77 2.18 -13.82
C ASP A 641 -24.58 2.21 -14.80
N ASN A 642 -24.66 1.34 -15.80
CA ASN A 642 -23.74 1.32 -16.94
C ASN A 642 -24.19 2.30 -18.03
N ALA A 643 -23.87 3.59 -17.87
CA ALA A 643 -23.99 4.54 -18.98
C ALA A 643 -23.10 4.08 -20.17
N PRO A 644 -23.60 4.08 -21.42
CA PRO A 644 -22.77 3.84 -22.60
C PRO A 644 -21.59 4.81 -22.62
N ASN A 645 -20.39 4.31 -22.87
CA ASN A 645 -19.22 5.19 -22.98
C ASN A 645 -19.20 5.81 -24.39
N PRO A 646 -19.32 7.14 -24.56
CA PRO A 646 -19.35 7.75 -25.88
C PRO A 646 -18.08 7.45 -26.69
N ASP A 647 -16.91 7.37 -26.03
CA ASP A 647 -15.64 6.98 -26.68
C ASP A 647 -15.64 5.56 -27.29
N LEU A 648 -16.63 4.71 -26.99
CA LEU A 648 -16.79 3.38 -27.59
C LEU A 648 -17.91 3.33 -28.65
N MET A 649 -18.89 4.23 -28.60
CA MET A 649 -19.92 4.31 -29.64
C MET A 649 -19.36 4.97 -30.92
N ALA A 650 -18.39 5.87 -30.76
CA ALA A 650 -17.60 6.42 -31.87
C ALA A 650 -16.75 5.37 -32.64
N GLU A 651 -16.59 4.14 -32.15
CA GLU A 651 -16.01 3.01 -32.91
C GLU A 651 -17.09 2.13 -33.61
N MET A 652 -18.38 2.49 -33.54
CA MET A 652 -19.50 1.69 -34.08
C MET A 652 -20.53 2.44 -34.94
N ASP A 653 -20.55 3.78 -34.96
CA ASP A 653 -21.46 4.54 -35.83
C ASP A 653 -21.03 4.50 -37.32
N VAL A 654 -21.60 3.55 -38.07
CA VAL A 654 -21.60 3.51 -39.54
C VAL A 654 -23.02 3.75 -40.04
N ASP A 655 -23.25 4.94 -40.61
CA ASP A 655 -24.44 5.42 -41.36
C ASP A 655 -25.84 4.87 -40.98
N PRO A 656 -26.67 5.66 -40.26
CA PRO A 656 -28.06 5.27 -39.95
C PRO A 656 -29.00 5.46 -41.15
N ALA A 657 -29.18 4.40 -41.96
CA ALA A 657 -30.08 4.43 -43.12
C ALA A 657 -30.89 3.14 -43.35
N GLY A 658 -32.04 3.02 -42.67
CA GLY A 658 -33.20 2.24 -43.16
C GLY A 658 -33.46 0.86 -42.53
N GLU A 659 -34.35 0.81 -41.54
CA GLU A 659 -35.23 -0.35 -41.31
C GLU A 659 -36.31 -0.44 -42.42
N PRO A 660 -36.80 -1.64 -42.82
CA PRO A 660 -37.90 -2.27 -42.08
C PRO A 660 -37.89 -3.81 -41.97
N ALA A 661 -38.41 -4.29 -40.83
CA ALA A 661 -39.21 -5.51 -40.56
C ALA A 661 -38.96 -6.87 -41.31
N PRO A 662 -38.95 -8.01 -40.59
CA PRO A 662 -38.62 -9.33 -41.16
C PRO A 662 -39.80 -10.06 -41.86
N PRO A 663 -39.54 -10.77 -42.98
CA PRO A 663 -40.52 -11.68 -43.59
C PRO A 663 -40.23 -13.17 -43.32
N THR A 664 -41.27 -13.92 -42.97
CA THR A 664 -41.39 -15.40 -43.03
C THR A 664 -42.72 -15.65 -43.77
N PRO A 665 -42.89 -16.61 -44.72
CA PRO A 665 -42.44 -18.01 -44.60
C PRO A 665 -42.05 -18.82 -45.88
N ALA A 666 -41.31 -19.92 -45.63
CA ALA A 666 -41.41 -21.29 -46.18
C ALA A 666 -41.61 -21.65 -47.69
N LYS A 667 -41.07 -22.85 -48.01
CA LYS A 667 -41.35 -23.79 -49.15
C LYS A 667 -40.65 -23.62 -50.53
N ALA A 668 -39.48 -24.29 -50.61
CA ALA A 668 -39.23 -25.51 -51.41
C ALA A 668 -38.95 -25.48 -52.95
N VAL A 669 -38.17 -26.51 -53.37
CA VAL A 669 -37.96 -27.09 -54.73
C VAL A 669 -36.80 -26.53 -55.60
N SER A 670 -36.18 -27.45 -56.36
CA SER A 670 -35.29 -27.31 -57.55
C SER A 670 -33.85 -26.75 -57.44
N LYS A 671 -32.90 -27.70 -57.41
CA LYS A 671 -31.65 -27.77 -58.21
C LYS A 671 -31.93 -27.68 -59.75
N PRO A 672 -30.93 -27.58 -60.69
CA PRO A 672 -29.47 -27.38 -60.55
C PRO A 672 -28.78 -26.47 -61.62
N ALA A 673 -27.43 -26.45 -61.57
CA ALA A 673 -26.48 -26.59 -62.72
C ALA A 673 -26.01 -25.40 -63.61
N THR A 674 -24.69 -25.16 -63.53
CA THR A 674 -23.75 -24.86 -64.66
C THR A 674 -23.83 -23.47 -65.34
N LYS A 675 -22.79 -22.93 -66.01
CA LYS A 675 -21.45 -23.45 -66.40
C LYS A 675 -20.41 -22.32 -66.55
N SER A 676 -19.13 -22.72 -66.56
CA SER A 676 -17.87 -22.10 -67.06
C SER A 676 -17.95 -20.91 -68.07
N THR A 677 -16.89 -20.11 -68.33
CA THR A 677 -15.53 -20.56 -68.75
C THR A 677 -14.48 -19.41 -68.89
N LYS A 678 -13.20 -19.68 -68.50
CA LYS A 678 -11.90 -19.28 -69.15
C LYS A 678 -11.60 -17.76 -69.44
N LYS A 679 -10.36 -17.25 -69.56
CA LYS A 679 -8.95 -17.72 -69.82
C LYS A 679 -7.99 -16.81 -68.97
N LYS A 680 -6.86 -17.27 -68.40
CA LYS A 680 -5.46 -17.37 -68.94
C LYS A 680 -4.82 -16.03 -69.40
N ASP A 681 -3.51 -15.76 -69.23
CA ASP A 681 -2.35 -16.58 -68.80
C ASP A 681 -1.16 -15.70 -68.28
N LYS A 682 -0.30 -16.28 -67.41
CA LYS A 682 1.18 -16.13 -67.25
C LYS A 682 1.89 -14.73 -67.29
N VAL A 683 2.61 -14.29 -66.24
CA VAL A 683 3.94 -14.70 -65.67
C VAL A 683 5.17 -14.02 -66.29
N THR A 684 5.94 -13.28 -65.45
CA THR A 684 7.43 -13.26 -65.37
C THR A 684 7.86 -12.70 -63.99
N ALA A 685 9.14 -12.82 -63.60
CA ALA A 685 9.60 -12.63 -62.21
C ALA A 685 10.90 -11.82 -62.03
N HIS A 686 11.13 -11.36 -60.78
CA HIS A 686 12.37 -10.82 -60.19
C HIS A 686 13.04 -9.57 -60.79
N THR A 687 13.40 -8.61 -59.93
CA THR A 687 14.81 -8.29 -59.58
C THR A 687 14.83 -7.42 -58.29
N ARG A 688 15.95 -7.40 -57.55
CA ARG A 688 16.14 -6.57 -56.35
C ARG A 688 16.40 -5.10 -56.71
N GLY A 689 15.86 -4.18 -55.92
CA GLY A 689 16.26 -2.77 -55.90
C GLY A 689 16.54 -2.32 -54.45
N ARG A 690 17.64 -1.59 -54.24
CA ARG A 690 17.98 -0.93 -52.97
C ARG A 690 17.71 0.56 -53.13
N ALA A 691 16.94 1.14 -52.22
CA ALA A 691 16.76 2.58 -52.08
C ALA A 691 17.08 2.98 -50.63
N GLU A 692 17.50 4.22 -50.42
CA GLU A 692 17.99 4.73 -49.14
C GLU A 692 16.90 5.51 -48.42
N ILE A 693 16.82 5.38 -47.10
CA ILE A 693 15.86 6.11 -46.27
C ILE A 693 16.57 7.36 -45.73
N THR A 694 16.10 8.53 -46.13
CA THR A 694 16.52 9.83 -45.59
C THR A 694 15.91 10.06 -44.20
N ALA A 695 16.55 10.90 -43.39
CA ALA A 695 16.33 10.96 -41.94
C ALA A 695 15.05 11.72 -41.49
N GLU A 696 13.98 11.70 -42.28
CA GLU A 696 12.79 12.55 -42.08
C GLU A 696 11.49 11.77 -41.82
N ASP A 697 11.44 10.45 -42.10
CA ASP A 697 10.27 9.59 -41.81
C ASP A 697 10.17 9.08 -40.35
N LEU A 698 10.97 9.64 -39.43
CA LEU A 698 10.94 9.29 -37.99
C LEU A 698 10.12 10.27 -37.14
N ALA A 699 8.86 10.48 -37.55
CA ALA A 699 7.86 11.27 -36.83
C ALA A 699 6.67 10.41 -36.38
N SER A 700 6.91 9.47 -35.45
CA SER A 700 5.83 8.65 -34.86
C SER A 700 4.92 9.49 -33.96
N ASP A 701 3.61 9.46 -34.24
CA ASP A 701 2.56 10.17 -33.49
C ASP A 701 2.67 9.94 -31.95
N PRO A 702 2.82 11.01 -31.14
CA PRO A 702 2.95 10.90 -29.68
C PRO A 702 1.62 10.69 -28.92
N ASN A 703 0.47 10.65 -29.60
CA ASN A 703 -0.85 10.82 -28.97
C ASN A 703 -1.52 9.53 -28.41
N VAL A 704 -0.73 8.57 -27.90
CA VAL A 704 -1.27 7.41 -27.16
C VAL A 704 -1.59 7.79 -25.71
N LYS A 705 -2.65 8.59 -25.53
CA LYS A 705 -3.19 8.92 -24.20
C LYS A 705 -3.72 7.66 -23.51
N SER A 706 -3.48 7.57 -22.20
CA SER A 706 -3.95 6.45 -21.37
C SER A 706 -5.48 6.32 -21.42
N ARG A 707 -5.99 5.28 -22.10
CA ARG A 707 -7.43 4.94 -22.12
C ARG A 707 -7.92 4.75 -20.69
N ARG A 708 -8.75 5.68 -20.20
CA ARG A 708 -9.41 5.56 -18.89
C ARG A 708 -10.25 4.28 -18.89
N LYS A 709 -10.09 3.43 -17.87
CA LYS A 709 -10.88 2.19 -17.78
C LYS A 709 -12.35 2.53 -17.55
N ALA A 710 -13.24 1.82 -18.24
CA ALA A 710 -14.68 1.99 -18.08
C ALA A 710 -15.09 1.72 -16.62
N LEU A 711 -15.89 2.62 -16.05
CA LEU A 711 -16.52 2.43 -14.75
C LEU A 711 -17.78 1.56 -14.95
N LEU A 712 -17.72 0.31 -14.50
CA LEU A 712 -18.81 -0.66 -14.56
C LEU A 712 -19.55 -0.73 -13.22
N ALA A 713 -20.88 -0.73 -13.25
CA ALA A 713 -21.76 -0.89 -12.09
C ALA A 713 -22.04 -2.37 -11.74
N THR A 714 -21.45 -3.32 -12.48
CA THR A 714 -21.50 -4.76 -12.20
C THR A 714 -20.80 -5.10 -10.87
N TYR A 715 -21.13 -6.25 -10.29
CA TYR A 715 -20.39 -6.77 -9.14
C TYR A 715 -19.16 -7.52 -9.66
N GLU A 716 -17.98 -7.08 -9.25
CA GLU A 716 -16.71 -7.55 -9.81
C GLU A 716 -15.81 -8.17 -8.72
N PRO A 717 -15.89 -9.51 -8.52
CA PRO A 717 -15.19 -10.21 -7.43
C PRO A 717 -13.66 -10.05 -7.48
N ASP A 718 -13.03 -9.85 -6.32
CA ASP A 718 -11.57 -9.59 -6.13
C ASP A 718 -11.00 -8.34 -6.85
N LYS A 719 -11.75 -7.70 -7.76
CA LYS A 719 -11.31 -6.47 -8.41
C LYS A 719 -11.45 -5.27 -7.46
N ARG A 720 -10.55 -4.30 -7.63
CA ARG A 720 -10.68 -2.94 -7.09
C ARG A 720 -10.87 -1.99 -8.25
N LEU A 721 -12.07 -1.46 -8.38
CA LEU A 721 -12.48 -0.52 -9.43
C LEU A 721 -12.87 0.81 -8.80
N ASP A 722 -12.67 1.91 -9.53
CA ASP A 722 -13.17 3.23 -9.10
C ASP A 722 -14.70 3.36 -9.20
N SER A 723 -15.40 2.31 -9.68
CA SER A 723 -16.87 2.17 -9.58
C SER A 723 -17.37 2.16 -8.13
N TRP A 724 -16.54 1.68 -7.19
CA TRP A 724 -16.78 1.71 -5.75
C TRP A 724 -15.67 2.55 -5.10
N LEU A 725 -16.01 3.73 -4.63
CA LEU A 725 -15.11 4.61 -3.87
C LEU A 725 -15.39 4.48 -2.37
N LYS A 726 -14.43 4.87 -1.53
CA LYS A 726 -14.68 5.10 -0.10
C LYS A 726 -13.98 6.37 0.36
N VAL A 727 -14.77 7.25 0.98
CA VAL A 727 -14.32 8.52 1.54
C VAL A 727 -14.36 8.38 3.06
N LYS A 728 -13.24 8.69 3.70
CA LYS A 728 -13.01 8.51 5.14
C LYS A 728 -12.53 9.80 5.78
N LYS A 729 -12.85 9.97 7.06
CA LYS A 729 -12.27 11.01 7.91
C LYS A 729 -10.73 10.92 7.95
N ASP A 730 -10.20 9.70 8.00
CA ASP A 730 -8.77 9.37 8.10
C ASP A 730 -7.89 9.80 6.89
N TYR A 731 -8.47 10.32 5.81
CA TYR A 731 -7.72 10.74 4.61
C TYR A 731 -7.76 12.24 4.31
N ASN A 732 -8.54 13.02 5.07
CA ASN A 732 -8.52 14.48 4.99
C ASN A 732 -7.27 15.03 5.68
N SER A 733 -6.80 16.22 5.30
CA SER A 733 -5.54 16.81 5.82
C SER A 733 -5.61 17.26 7.29
N THR A 734 -6.76 17.09 7.94
CA THR A 734 -7.03 17.40 9.34
C THR A 734 -7.02 16.13 10.21
N MET A 735 -5.93 15.36 10.19
CA MET A 735 -5.74 14.25 11.13
C MET A 735 -5.31 14.80 12.50
N ASP A 736 -5.83 14.24 13.59
CA ASP A 736 -5.23 14.48 14.90
C ASP A 736 -3.84 13.80 14.95
N THR A 737 -2.82 14.54 15.38
CA THR A 737 -1.44 14.07 15.51
C THR A 737 -0.99 14.12 16.96
N ILE A 738 -0.06 13.24 17.34
CA ILE A 738 0.54 13.20 18.68
C ILE A 738 2.07 13.09 18.56
N ASP A 739 2.79 13.88 19.35
CA ASP A 739 4.25 13.94 19.37
C ASP A 739 4.79 13.00 20.46
N LEU A 740 5.49 11.92 20.08
CA LEU A 740 5.93 10.83 20.99
C LEU A 740 7.45 10.61 20.99
N ILE A 741 7.98 10.04 22.08
CA ILE A 741 9.41 9.79 22.27
C ILE A 741 9.77 8.34 21.90
N PRO A 742 10.82 8.07 21.09
CA PRO A 742 11.31 6.72 20.84
C PRO A 742 12.18 6.22 22.00
N VAL A 743 11.87 5.03 22.53
CA VAL A 743 12.53 4.47 23.74
C VAL A 743 13.15 3.08 23.54
N GLY A 744 13.01 2.45 22.37
CA GLY A 744 13.65 1.17 22.08
C GLY A 744 13.21 0.52 20.78
N GLY A 745 13.82 -0.60 20.41
CA GLY A 745 13.53 -1.31 19.16
C GLY A 745 13.73 -2.83 19.24
N TRP A 746 13.16 -3.53 18.26
CA TRP A 746 13.36 -4.96 18.03
C TRP A 746 14.05 -5.20 16.68
N HIS A 747 14.83 -6.27 16.56
CA HIS A 747 15.38 -6.70 15.26
C HIS A 747 14.23 -6.97 14.29
N GLY A 748 14.27 -6.32 13.12
CA GLY A 748 13.23 -6.47 12.13
C GLY A 748 13.17 -7.87 11.52
N GLN A 749 12.10 -8.13 10.78
CA GLN A 749 11.85 -9.42 10.12
C GLN A 749 11.52 -9.20 8.64
N GLY A 750 11.81 -10.19 7.79
CA GLY A 750 11.64 -10.06 6.35
C GLY A 750 12.56 -9.00 5.76
N ARG A 751 12.02 -8.14 4.88
CA ARG A 751 12.72 -6.99 4.27
C ARG A 751 13.38 -6.05 5.30
N LYS A 752 12.91 -6.04 6.54
CA LYS A 752 13.41 -5.14 7.60
C LYS A 752 14.46 -5.77 8.51
N ASN A 753 14.97 -6.98 8.23
CA ASN A 753 15.93 -7.66 9.10
C ASN A 753 17.21 -6.87 9.41
N ALA A 754 17.65 -6.00 8.49
CA ALA A 754 18.77 -5.08 8.70
C ALA A 754 18.46 -3.86 9.60
N TRP A 755 17.22 -3.68 10.08
CA TRP A 755 16.74 -2.45 10.70
C TRP A 755 15.93 -2.70 11.99
N TRP A 756 15.75 -1.65 12.79
CA TRP A 756 14.86 -1.67 13.96
C TRP A 756 13.38 -1.57 13.54
N SER A 757 12.58 -2.60 13.79
CA SER A 757 11.13 -2.60 13.51
C SER A 757 10.44 -3.82 14.16
N PRO A 758 9.55 -3.67 15.15
CA PRO A 758 8.98 -2.42 15.66
C PRO A 758 9.95 -1.51 16.41
N ILE A 759 9.53 -0.25 16.54
CA ILE A 759 10.10 0.77 17.42
C ILE A 759 9.08 1.12 18.50
N LEU A 760 9.53 1.25 19.74
CA LEU A 760 8.73 1.51 20.94
C LEU A 760 8.59 3.01 21.18
N LEU A 761 7.36 3.50 21.40
CA LEU A 761 7.05 4.93 21.55
C LEU A 761 6.33 5.21 22.87
N ALA A 762 6.70 6.31 23.53
CA ALA A 762 6.19 6.72 24.85
C ALA A 762 5.65 8.16 24.88
N CYS A 763 4.73 8.40 25.81
CA CYS A 763 4.29 9.72 26.30
C CYS A 763 5.12 10.12 27.53
N ARG A 764 5.08 11.41 27.89
CA ARG A 764 5.67 11.95 29.13
C ARG A 764 4.58 12.06 30.20
N ASN A 765 4.84 11.57 31.41
CA ASN A 765 4.02 11.82 32.59
C ASN A 765 4.54 13.09 33.29
N GLU A 766 3.69 14.11 33.48
CA GLU A 766 4.11 15.39 34.08
C GLU A 766 4.23 15.34 35.61
N GLU A 767 3.51 14.44 36.29
CA GLU A 767 3.54 14.32 37.76
C GLU A 767 4.83 13.65 38.24
N ASN A 768 5.27 12.60 37.52
CA ASN A 768 6.39 11.74 37.92
C ASN A 768 7.65 11.90 37.05
N GLY A 769 7.58 12.61 35.92
CA GLY A 769 8.67 12.73 34.95
C GLY A 769 9.02 11.42 34.21
N THR A 770 8.21 10.39 34.37
CA THR A 770 8.40 9.07 33.73
C THR A 770 7.94 9.07 32.27
N LEU A 771 8.47 8.13 31.48
CA LEU A 771 8.06 7.90 30.11
C LEU A 771 7.21 6.62 30.04
N GLU A 772 5.91 6.77 29.80
CA GLU A 772 4.97 5.66 29.74
C GLU A 772 4.74 5.21 28.29
N VAL A 773 4.91 3.92 28.03
CA VAL A 773 4.84 3.39 26.66
C VAL A 773 3.40 3.32 26.16
N VAL A 774 3.16 3.98 25.02
CA VAL A 774 1.85 4.09 24.35
C VAL A 774 1.68 2.99 23.30
N THR A 775 2.69 2.75 22.45
CA THR A 775 2.52 1.88 21.27
C THR A 775 3.83 1.38 20.66
N LYS A 776 3.71 0.45 19.70
CA LYS A 776 4.79 -0.03 18.83
C LYS A 776 4.52 0.40 17.38
N CYS A 777 5.41 1.19 16.79
CA CYS A 777 5.29 1.60 15.40
C CYS A 777 6.06 0.68 14.45
N ILE A 778 5.46 0.42 13.27
CA ILE A 778 6.07 -0.33 12.15
C ILE A 778 5.85 0.35 10.78
N SER A 779 5.29 1.57 10.73
CA SER A 779 4.84 2.18 9.47
C SER A 779 5.02 3.71 9.42
N GLY A 780 5.10 4.27 8.22
CA GLY A 780 5.42 5.69 7.96
C GLY A 780 6.90 5.94 7.61
N PHE A 781 7.80 5.14 8.18
CA PHE A 781 9.24 5.21 7.92
C PHE A 781 9.64 4.86 6.48
N SER A 782 10.61 5.60 5.93
CA SER A 782 11.27 5.29 4.65
C SER A 782 12.50 4.38 4.85
N ASP A 783 12.94 3.68 3.80
CA ASP A 783 14.16 2.86 3.83
C ASP A 783 15.41 3.68 4.17
N ALA A 784 15.46 4.96 3.77
CA ALA A 784 16.52 5.89 4.13
C ALA A 784 16.51 6.23 5.64
N PHE A 785 15.33 6.51 6.20
CA PHE A 785 15.16 6.71 7.64
C PHE A 785 15.55 5.46 8.42
N TYR A 786 15.13 4.28 7.97
CA TYR A 786 15.49 3.01 8.61
C TYR A 786 17.01 2.77 8.67
N LYS A 787 17.74 3.12 7.59
CA LYS A 787 19.20 3.06 7.60
C LYS A 787 19.79 4.03 8.62
N ALA A 788 19.41 5.31 8.57
CA ALA A 788 19.90 6.33 9.50
C ALA A 788 19.60 5.99 10.97
N ASN A 789 18.40 5.49 11.27
CA ASN A 789 18.00 5.10 12.62
C ASN A 789 18.77 3.87 13.15
N LYS A 790 19.14 2.91 12.28
CA LYS A 790 20.01 1.78 12.67
C LYS A 790 21.47 2.19 12.86
N GLU A 791 21.92 3.22 12.14
CA GLU A 791 23.25 3.82 12.26
C GLU A 791 23.37 4.69 13.53
N LYS A 792 22.32 5.47 13.88
CA LYS A 792 22.23 6.25 15.12
C LYS A 792 22.14 5.36 16.36
N TYR A 793 21.31 4.32 16.32
CA TYR A 793 21.09 3.38 17.42
C TYR A 793 21.76 2.02 17.13
N SER A 794 23.09 2.01 16.98
CA SER A 794 23.88 0.77 16.88
C SER A 794 23.86 -0.02 18.19
N GLU A 795 24.01 -1.35 18.14
CA GLU A 795 23.86 -2.24 19.32
C GLU A 795 24.85 -1.95 20.47
N ASP A 796 26.07 -1.51 20.15
CA ASP A 796 27.10 -1.06 21.10
C ASP A 796 27.27 0.48 21.06
N GLY A 797 26.21 1.23 20.73
CA GLY A 797 26.25 2.67 20.46
C GLY A 797 26.16 3.56 21.71
N ALA A 798 26.64 4.80 21.59
CA ALA A 798 26.50 5.80 22.64
C ALA A 798 25.03 6.18 22.92
N ASN A 799 24.16 6.11 21.91
CA ASN A 799 22.73 6.46 22.02
C ASN A 799 21.86 5.26 22.48
N THR A 800 22.47 4.16 22.95
CA THR A 800 21.76 2.94 23.37
C THR A 800 22.14 2.58 24.80
N ILE A 801 21.14 2.23 25.60
CA ILE A 801 21.27 2.12 27.06
C ILE A 801 20.86 0.74 27.57
N SER A 802 21.28 0.41 28.81
CA SER A 802 20.64 -0.65 29.57
C SER A 802 19.23 -0.21 30.01
N ARG A 803 18.39 -1.17 30.44
CA ARG A 803 16.97 -0.93 30.79
C ARG A 803 16.80 0.29 31.73
N PRO A 804 16.25 1.42 31.25
CA PRO A 804 16.06 2.60 32.07
C PRO A 804 14.98 2.38 33.14
N SER A 805 15.19 2.93 34.33
CA SER A 805 14.21 2.91 35.43
C SER A 805 13.06 3.88 35.22
N TYR A 806 13.24 4.92 34.40
CA TYR A 806 12.26 5.97 34.14
C TYR A 806 11.29 5.65 32.98
N VAL A 807 11.47 4.53 32.26
CA VAL A 807 10.54 4.10 31.19
C VAL A 807 9.66 2.96 31.71
N GLU A 808 8.37 3.20 31.85
CA GLU A 808 7.45 2.19 32.35
C GLU A 808 6.92 1.30 31.22
N TYR A 809 7.40 0.05 31.18
CA TYR A 809 6.98 -0.96 30.21
C TYR A 809 7.20 -2.39 30.72
N GLY A 810 6.15 -3.21 30.69
CA GLY A 810 6.18 -4.60 31.16
C GLY A 810 6.89 -5.60 30.22
N GLY A 811 7.33 -5.17 29.04
CA GLY A 811 8.08 -6.00 28.10
C GLY A 811 9.58 -5.68 28.06
N GLU A 812 10.27 -6.27 27.08
CA GLU A 812 11.69 -6.06 26.83
C GLU A 812 11.93 -5.88 25.31
N PRO A 813 12.52 -4.76 24.85
CA PRO A 813 13.05 -4.59 23.50
C PRO A 813 14.39 -5.33 23.34
N ASP A 814 14.82 -5.58 22.10
CA ASP A 814 16.16 -6.11 21.85
C ASP A 814 17.25 -5.08 22.20
N VAL A 815 16.94 -3.79 22.01
CA VAL A 815 17.79 -2.64 22.38
C VAL A 815 16.90 -1.51 22.93
N TRP A 816 17.31 -0.91 24.05
CA TRP A 816 16.73 0.35 24.54
C TRP A 816 17.43 1.55 23.91
N PHE A 817 16.65 2.54 23.51
CA PHE A 817 17.17 3.78 22.92
C PHE A 817 17.25 4.85 24.00
N GLU A 818 18.32 5.64 23.99
CA GLU A 818 18.34 6.86 24.80
C GLU A 818 17.30 7.86 24.26
N PRO A 819 16.41 8.38 25.11
CA PRO A 819 15.50 9.45 24.74
C PRO A 819 16.30 10.70 24.34
N GLN A 820 16.21 11.07 23.06
CA GLN A 820 16.92 12.23 22.49
C GLN A 820 16.06 13.01 21.47
N GLU A 821 14.91 12.48 21.07
CA GLU A 821 14.09 12.98 19.96
C GLU A 821 12.61 12.91 20.30
N VAL A 822 11.81 13.69 19.58
CA VAL A 822 10.35 13.59 19.55
C VAL A 822 9.91 13.38 18.10
N TRP A 823 8.97 12.45 17.86
CA TRP A 823 8.49 12.06 16.54
C TRP A 823 6.99 12.37 16.42
N GLU A 824 6.58 12.98 15.31
CA GLU A 824 5.18 13.28 15.03
C GLU A 824 4.47 12.06 14.46
N MET A 825 3.40 11.63 15.13
CA MET A 825 2.69 10.39 14.86
C MET A 825 1.23 10.65 14.50
N ALA A 826 0.81 10.16 13.34
CA ALA A 826 -0.60 10.07 12.95
C ALA A 826 -1.21 8.73 13.41
N PHE A 827 -2.51 8.74 13.69
CA PHE A 827 -3.30 7.58 14.09
C PHE A 827 -4.73 7.67 13.53
N ALA A 828 -5.52 6.61 13.70
CA ALA A 828 -6.95 6.64 13.39
C ALA A 828 -7.79 6.95 14.65
N ASP A 829 -7.68 6.08 15.66
CA ASP A 829 -8.43 6.15 16.92
C ASP A 829 -7.49 5.96 18.11
N ILE A 830 -7.93 6.34 19.32
CA ILE A 830 -7.28 5.94 20.59
C ILE A 830 -8.15 4.86 21.24
N THR A 831 -7.52 3.89 21.89
CA THR A 831 -8.15 2.65 22.35
C THR A 831 -7.61 2.22 23.71
N LEU A 832 -8.46 1.62 24.54
CA LEU A 832 -8.05 1.03 25.81
C LEU A 832 -7.17 -0.22 25.57
N SER A 833 -6.03 -0.27 26.27
CA SER A 833 -4.99 -1.29 26.11
C SER A 833 -4.77 -2.08 27.40
N PRO A 834 -4.70 -3.43 27.34
CA PRO A 834 -4.28 -4.28 28.45
C PRO A 834 -2.76 -4.54 28.48
N THR A 835 -1.95 -3.78 27.70
CA THR A 835 -0.52 -4.06 27.47
C THR A 835 0.36 -2.81 27.52
N TYR A 836 -0.25 -1.62 27.51
CA TYR A 836 0.42 -0.32 27.49
C TYR A 836 -0.02 0.48 28.72
N THR A 837 0.93 1.18 29.33
CA THR A 837 0.83 1.82 30.64
C THR A 837 0.35 3.27 30.56
N ALA A 838 0.59 3.93 29.43
CA ALA A 838 0.24 5.33 29.20
C ALA A 838 -1.19 5.68 29.64
N ALA A 839 -1.33 6.66 30.54
CA ALA A 839 -2.60 7.20 31.01
C ALA A 839 -3.51 6.20 31.76
N ILE A 840 -2.94 5.18 32.42
CA ILE A 840 -3.62 4.42 33.49
C ILE A 840 -4.16 5.41 34.55
N GLY A 841 -5.34 5.12 35.11
CA GLY A 841 -6.00 5.95 36.13
C GLY A 841 -6.72 7.20 35.58
N LEU A 842 -6.30 7.77 34.45
CA LEU A 842 -6.95 8.96 33.86
C LEU A 842 -8.25 8.65 33.11
N VAL A 843 -8.38 7.43 32.58
CA VAL A 843 -9.58 6.96 31.84
C VAL A 843 -10.09 5.62 32.37
N SER A 844 -9.19 4.74 32.81
CA SER A 844 -9.52 3.44 33.39
C SER A 844 -8.47 3.05 34.42
N GLU A 845 -8.90 2.60 35.60
CA GLU A 845 -7.99 2.23 36.71
C GLU A 845 -7.09 1.04 36.34
N GLU A 846 -7.60 0.04 35.59
CA GLU A 846 -6.84 -1.17 35.22
C GLU A 846 -6.11 -1.11 33.86
N ARG A 847 -6.28 -0.05 33.06
CA ARG A 847 -5.91 -0.07 31.62
C ARG A 847 -5.47 1.28 31.09
N GLY A 848 -4.32 1.31 30.43
CA GLY A 848 -3.82 2.48 29.72
C GLY A 848 -4.43 2.63 28.32
N LEU A 849 -3.92 3.61 27.58
CA LEU A 849 -4.35 3.96 26.23
C LEU A 849 -3.30 3.56 25.19
N SER A 850 -3.76 3.28 23.96
CA SER A 850 -2.90 3.00 22.81
C SER A 850 -3.57 3.39 21.49
N MET A 851 -2.76 3.61 20.46
CA MET A 851 -3.18 4.18 19.17
C MET A 851 -3.52 3.08 18.15
N ARG A 852 -4.65 3.24 17.44
CA ARG A 852 -5.01 2.39 16.29
C ARG A 852 -4.29 2.90 15.04
N PHE A 853 -3.57 2.00 14.37
CA PHE A 853 -2.78 2.27 13.14
C PHE A 853 -1.76 3.43 13.22
N PRO A 854 -0.82 3.43 14.19
CA PRO A 854 0.20 4.46 14.31
C PRO A 854 1.11 4.53 13.08
N ARG A 855 1.35 5.75 12.59
CA ARG A 855 2.20 6.08 11.44
C ARG A 855 3.13 7.22 11.79
N PHE A 856 4.43 7.00 11.59
CA PHE A 856 5.42 8.07 11.65
C PHE A 856 5.19 9.07 10.49
N LEU A 857 5.22 10.37 10.79
CA LEU A 857 5.22 11.44 9.80
C LEU A 857 6.63 12.03 9.61
N LYS A 858 7.25 12.51 10.70
CA LYS A 858 8.56 13.17 10.73
C LYS A 858 9.16 13.17 12.14
N VAL A 859 10.47 13.42 12.23
CA VAL A 859 11.12 13.87 13.47
C VAL A 859 10.73 15.33 13.73
N ARG A 860 10.61 15.71 15.00
CA ARG A 860 10.36 17.09 15.46
C ARG A 860 11.65 17.67 16.04
N GLU A 861 12.53 18.09 15.15
CA GLU A 861 13.75 18.86 15.49
C GLU A 861 13.43 20.19 16.19
N ASP A 862 12.17 20.64 16.11
CA ASP A 862 11.61 21.81 16.77
C ASP A 862 11.12 21.57 18.21
N LYS A 863 11.24 20.35 18.75
CA LYS A 863 10.78 19.99 20.10
C LYS A 863 11.80 19.22 20.94
N SER A 864 11.91 19.62 22.20
CA SER A 864 12.60 18.85 23.25
C SER A 864 11.71 17.73 23.81
N ILE A 865 12.33 16.81 24.58
CA ILE A 865 11.66 15.70 25.27
C ILE A 865 10.57 16.20 26.24
N GLU A 866 10.80 17.35 26.88
CA GLU A 866 9.84 18.00 27.79
C GLU A 866 8.58 18.50 27.07
N GLU A 867 8.68 18.77 25.75
CA GLU A 867 7.59 19.26 24.89
C GLU A 867 6.89 18.13 24.11
N ALA A 868 7.21 16.87 24.43
CA ALA A 868 6.47 15.70 23.98
C ALA A 868 5.06 15.65 24.56
N SER A 869 4.20 14.81 23.99
CA SER A 869 2.80 14.74 24.39
C SER A 869 2.61 14.02 25.73
N THR A 870 1.69 14.56 26.53
CA THR A 870 1.42 14.08 27.88
C THR A 870 0.31 13.04 27.94
N ASN A 871 0.21 12.33 29.06
CA ASN A 871 -0.89 11.41 29.35
C ASN A 871 -2.26 12.13 29.35
N GLU A 872 -2.31 13.37 29.85
CA GLU A 872 -3.47 14.24 29.90
C GLU A 872 -3.95 14.60 28.49
N PHE A 873 -3.01 14.86 27.58
CA PHE A 873 -3.30 15.11 26.17
C PHE A 873 -3.85 13.84 25.48
N LEU A 874 -3.23 12.68 25.72
CA LEU A 874 -3.69 11.39 25.21
C LEU A 874 -5.11 11.03 25.72
N ALA A 875 -5.38 11.25 27.01
CA ALA A 875 -6.69 11.09 27.63
C ALA A 875 -7.71 12.13 27.12
N GLY A 876 -7.29 13.37 26.88
CA GLY A 876 -8.12 14.42 26.29
C GLY A 876 -8.56 14.07 24.86
N LEU A 877 -7.64 13.54 24.04
CA LEU A 877 -7.96 13.04 22.70
C LEU A 877 -8.91 11.83 22.73
N TYR A 878 -8.77 10.92 23.70
CA TYR A 878 -9.74 9.82 23.90
C TYR A 878 -11.13 10.36 24.28
N ARG A 879 -11.23 11.24 25.27
CA ARG A 879 -12.50 11.86 25.70
C ARG A 879 -13.18 12.63 24.54
N LYS A 880 -12.39 13.31 23.69
CA LYS A 880 -12.85 13.97 22.44
C LYS A 880 -13.46 13.00 21.42
N GLN A 881 -13.11 11.72 21.45
CA GLN A 881 -13.71 10.67 20.59
C GLN A 881 -15.02 10.09 21.18
N GLU A 882 -15.24 10.22 22.49
CA GLU A 882 -16.47 9.76 23.15
C GLU A 882 -17.61 10.80 23.12
N VAL A 883 -17.30 12.07 23.34
CA VAL A 883 -18.26 13.19 23.42
C VAL A 883 -19.19 13.25 22.20
N LYS A 884 -20.50 13.24 22.46
CA LYS A 884 -21.54 13.39 21.43
C LYS A 884 -21.72 14.88 21.06
N PRO A 885 -21.97 15.22 19.78
CA PRO A 885 -22.60 16.50 19.47
C PRO A 885 -24.02 16.54 20.09
N PRO A 886 -24.52 17.72 20.50
CA PRO A 886 -25.88 17.83 21.03
C PRO A 886 -26.90 17.46 19.95
N ILE A 887 -27.91 16.69 20.35
CA ILE A 887 -29.04 16.35 19.47
C ILE A 887 -29.83 17.63 19.20
N ALA A 888 -29.99 17.98 17.92
CA ALA A 888 -30.94 19.01 17.51
C ALA A 888 -32.36 18.46 17.76
N ASP A 889 -32.99 18.93 18.82
CA ASP A 889 -34.30 18.44 19.25
C ASP A 889 -35.40 18.88 18.26
N LYS A 890 -36.46 18.08 18.14
CA LYS A 890 -37.54 18.32 17.18
C LYS A 890 -38.59 19.28 17.75
N GLY A 891 -38.22 20.56 17.78
CA GLY A 891 -39.15 21.67 18.01
C GLY A 891 -40.17 21.82 16.86
N GLU A 892 -41.36 22.31 17.22
CA GLU A 892 -42.47 22.60 16.30
C GLU A 892 -42.22 23.90 15.49
N PRO A 893 -42.94 24.14 14.37
CA PRO A 893 -42.72 25.31 13.53
C PRO A 893 -43.33 26.59 14.12
N GLU A 894 -42.50 27.60 14.35
CA GLU A 894 -42.95 28.99 14.60
C GLU A 894 -42.98 29.78 13.28
N GLU A 895 -44.17 30.17 12.83
CA GLU A 895 -44.35 31.18 11.77
C GLU A 895 -44.44 32.60 12.36
N GLU A 896 -43.91 33.56 11.60
CA GLU A 896 -44.11 35.02 11.69
C GLU A 896 -44.01 35.75 13.05
N LEU A 897 -43.05 36.69 13.17
CA LEU A 897 -43.44 38.11 13.37
C LEU A 897 -42.35 39.16 13.01
N TYR A 898 -42.78 40.16 12.24
CA TYR A 898 -42.19 41.49 11.92
C TYR A 898 -40.68 41.77 12.06
N ASP A 899 -40.04 41.91 10.90
CA ASP A 899 -39.68 43.23 10.33
C ASP A 899 -39.29 44.36 11.33
N LYS A 900 -37.97 44.57 11.48
CA LYS A 900 -37.34 45.86 11.82
C LYS A 900 -35.82 45.83 11.55
N PRO A 901 -35.21 46.94 11.09
CA PRO A 901 -33.78 46.99 10.77
C PRO A 901 -32.90 47.13 12.01
N PHE A 902 -31.76 46.44 12.02
CA PHE A 902 -30.72 46.64 13.05
C PHE A 902 -29.95 47.97 12.84
N PRO A 903 -29.62 48.71 13.91
CA PRO A 903 -29.09 50.06 13.82
C PRO A 903 -27.56 50.10 13.58
N ALA A 904 -27.12 51.08 12.78
CA ALA A 904 -25.70 51.36 12.56
C ALA A 904 -25.16 52.36 13.60
N SER A 905 -24.45 51.87 14.62
CA SER A 905 -23.64 52.73 15.51
C SER A 905 -22.50 51.96 16.21
N ALA A 906 -21.34 52.62 16.31
CA ALA A 906 -20.02 52.08 16.68
C ALA A 906 -19.39 51.15 15.62
N ILE A 907 -18.14 51.36 15.18
CA ILE A 907 -17.08 52.27 15.67
C ILE A 907 -16.73 53.31 14.60
N LEU A 908 -16.85 54.60 14.93
CA LEU A 908 -16.37 55.71 14.09
C LEU A 908 -15.72 56.77 15.00
N SER A 909 -14.48 56.52 15.42
CA SER A 909 -13.82 57.27 16.51
C SER A 909 -12.31 57.48 16.35
N VAL A 910 -11.79 57.64 15.13
CA VAL A 910 -10.54 58.41 14.88
C VAL A 910 -10.63 59.07 13.49
N PHE A 911 -11.14 60.30 13.40
CA PHE A 911 -10.83 61.26 12.31
C PHE A 911 -11.48 62.64 12.55
N ARG A 912 -10.92 63.46 13.47
CA ARG A 912 -11.32 64.88 13.57
C ARG A 912 -10.28 65.84 14.17
N THR A 913 -9.04 65.77 13.69
CA THR A 913 -8.02 66.82 13.90
C THR A 913 -7.08 66.90 12.69
N PHE A 914 -6.40 68.04 12.54
CA PHE A 914 -5.45 68.36 11.46
C PHE A 914 -6.03 68.44 10.04
N SER A 915 -6.88 69.46 9.82
CA SER A 915 -6.68 70.34 8.67
C SER A 915 -5.95 71.60 9.14
N SER A 916 -4.68 71.75 8.76
CA SER A 916 -3.93 73.01 8.90
C SER A 916 -2.69 72.98 8.00
N LEU A 917 -2.20 74.16 7.61
CA LEU A 917 -0.98 74.42 6.85
C LEU A 917 -0.90 73.81 5.44
N HIS A 918 -1.29 74.60 4.44
CA HIS A 918 -0.57 74.61 3.17
C HIS A 918 0.86 75.11 3.39
N GLY A 919 1.84 74.53 2.69
CA GLY A 919 3.23 74.96 2.71
C GLY A 919 3.95 74.61 1.40
N THR A 920 4.60 75.60 0.80
CA THR A 920 5.49 75.48 -0.37
C THR A 920 6.76 74.68 -0.02
N SER A 921 7.58 74.12 -0.93
CA SER A 921 7.80 74.49 -2.34
C SER A 921 8.58 73.39 -3.12
N SER A 922 8.51 73.47 -4.46
CA SER A 922 9.59 73.19 -5.43
C SER A 922 10.12 71.78 -5.74
N ILE A 923 10.02 71.43 -7.05
CA ILE A 923 11.09 70.88 -7.93
C ILE A 923 11.66 69.49 -7.54
N HIS A 924 11.56 68.43 -8.36
CA HIS A 924 11.99 68.37 -9.77
C HIS A 924 10.93 67.90 -10.79
N ARG A 925 11.16 68.28 -12.05
CA ARG A 925 10.42 67.86 -13.26
C ARG A 925 11.35 66.98 -14.11
N LEU A 926 10.86 65.83 -14.60
CA LEU A 926 11.19 65.11 -15.86
C LEU A 926 10.70 63.65 -15.77
N PRO A 927 10.44 62.93 -16.90
CA PRO A 927 10.17 63.40 -18.25
C PRO A 927 8.69 63.24 -18.64
N THR A 928 8.22 63.99 -19.65
CA THR A 928 6.96 63.70 -20.33
C THR A 928 7.11 62.45 -21.21
N ILE A 929 6.39 61.38 -20.88
CA ILE A 929 6.14 60.30 -21.83
C ILE A 929 5.15 60.85 -22.87
N ASN A 930 5.40 60.60 -24.17
CA ASN A 930 4.50 61.02 -25.23
C ASN A 930 3.20 60.20 -25.17
N GLU A 931 2.16 60.78 -24.58
CA GLU A 931 0.80 60.25 -24.60
C GLU A 931 0.25 60.23 -26.03
N LYS A 932 0.49 59.13 -26.75
CA LYS A 932 -0.49 58.67 -27.74
C LYS A 932 -1.71 58.16 -26.99
N HIS A 933 -2.51 59.09 -26.46
CA HIS A 933 -3.84 58.83 -25.95
C HIS A 933 -4.71 58.36 -27.12
N VAL A 934 -4.71 57.06 -27.38
CA VAL A 934 -5.67 56.40 -28.27
C VAL A 934 -7.00 56.40 -27.53
N ASN A 935 -7.72 57.51 -27.64
CA ASN A 935 -9.14 57.57 -27.31
C ASN A 935 -9.88 56.71 -28.35
N MET A 936 -9.98 55.41 -28.04
CA MET A 936 -11.02 54.58 -28.62
C MET A 936 -12.38 55.23 -28.32
N PRO A 937 -13.31 55.27 -29.28
CA PRO A 937 -14.69 55.68 -28.98
C PRO A 937 -15.29 54.70 -27.97
N SER A 938 -16.28 55.16 -27.20
CA SER A 938 -17.05 54.30 -26.30
C SER A 938 -18.04 53.44 -27.11
N SER A 939 -17.53 52.42 -27.80
CA SER A 939 -18.38 51.37 -28.37
C SER A 939 -19.02 50.57 -27.24
N THR A 940 -20.33 50.37 -27.33
CA THR A 940 -21.06 49.42 -26.49
C THR A 940 -20.80 47.98 -26.92
N GLU A 941 -20.39 47.77 -28.17
CA GLU A 941 -20.02 46.49 -28.75
C GLU A 941 -18.53 46.17 -28.51
N PRO A 942 -18.18 44.89 -28.24
CA PRO A 942 -16.81 44.46 -28.02
C PRO A 942 -15.99 44.40 -29.33
N PRO A 943 -14.65 44.61 -29.29
CA PRO A 943 -13.77 44.44 -30.44
C PRO A 943 -13.74 43.00 -31.01
N GLU A 944 -13.27 42.85 -32.25
CA GLU A 944 -13.12 41.54 -32.90
C GLU A 944 -12.21 40.58 -32.08
N GLY A 945 -12.74 39.40 -31.72
CA GLY A 945 -12.09 38.43 -30.84
C GLY A 945 -12.16 38.77 -29.33
N VAL A 946 -13.01 39.72 -28.95
CA VAL A 946 -13.42 40.00 -27.56
C VAL A 946 -14.91 39.69 -27.44
N HIS A 947 -15.31 39.06 -26.34
CA HIS A 947 -16.68 38.59 -26.14
C HIS A 947 -17.22 39.00 -24.77
N HIS A 948 -18.53 39.28 -24.75
CA HIS A 948 -19.41 39.13 -23.61
C HIS A 948 -20.39 38.01 -23.98
N TYR A 949 -20.76 37.16 -23.02
CA TYR A 949 -21.59 35.98 -23.28
C TYR A 949 -22.77 35.99 -22.30
N ASP A 950 -23.94 36.43 -22.76
CA ASP A 950 -25.16 36.54 -21.95
C ASP A 950 -25.77 35.16 -21.60
N SER A 951 -25.68 34.18 -22.50
CA SER A 951 -26.21 32.82 -22.31
C SER A 951 -25.09 31.76 -22.29
N ALA A 952 -25.43 30.56 -21.80
CA ALA A 952 -24.52 29.41 -21.82
C ALA A 952 -24.37 28.78 -23.22
N GLU A 953 -25.37 28.97 -24.08
CA GLU A 953 -25.47 28.34 -25.40
C GLU A 953 -24.55 29.02 -26.43
N ASP A 954 -24.31 30.32 -26.27
CA ASP A 954 -23.39 31.12 -27.08
C ASP A 954 -21.91 30.86 -26.74
N VAL A 955 -21.61 30.21 -25.61
CA VAL A 955 -20.24 30.03 -25.11
C VAL A 955 -19.60 28.79 -25.74
N PRO A 956 -18.39 28.89 -26.32
CA PRO A 956 -17.65 27.74 -26.83
C PRO A 956 -17.49 26.61 -25.77
N PRO A 957 -17.67 25.32 -26.12
CA PRO A 957 -17.66 24.22 -25.15
C PRO A 957 -16.42 24.10 -24.26
N GLN A 958 -15.27 24.62 -24.73
CA GLN A 958 -14.02 24.66 -23.96
C GLN A 958 -14.05 25.68 -22.80
N ILE A 959 -14.90 26.72 -22.91
CA ILE A 959 -15.01 27.86 -22.01
C ILE A 959 -16.24 27.76 -21.09
N GLN A 960 -17.30 27.01 -21.46
CA GLN A 960 -18.54 26.86 -20.68
C GLN A 960 -18.28 26.59 -19.18
N LYS A 961 -17.32 25.71 -18.86
CA LYS A 961 -16.88 25.42 -17.48
C LYS A 961 -16.45 26.66 -16.70
N TYR A 962 -15.78 27.61 -17.35
CA TYR A 962 -15.32 28.88 -16.78
C TYR A 962 -16.45 29.92 -16.75
N TRP A 963 -17.35 29.93 -17.74
CA TRP A 963 -18.55 30.77 -17.75
C TRP A 963 -19.54 30.43 -16.61
N HIS A 964 -19.64 29.16 -16.21
CA HIS A 964 -20.37 28.78 -14.99
C HIS A 964 -19.73 29.31 -13.69
N GLN A 965 -18.43 29.64 -13.71
CA GLN A 965 -17.69 30.28 -12.61
C GLN A 965 -17.55 31.80 -12.80
N ARG A 966 -18.27 32.42 -13.76
CA ARG A 966 -18.05 33.83 -14.14
C ARG A 966 -18.16 34.82 -12.98
N TYR A 967 -19.05 34.58 -12.01
CA TYR A 967 -19.21 35.42 -10.83
C TYR A 967 -18.07 35.28 -9.80
N ASP A 968 -17.38 34.13 -9.76
CA ASP A 968 -16.13 33.97 -8.99
C ASP A 968 -14.94 34.63 -9.70
N ILE A 969 -15.02 34.77 -11.03
CA ILE A 969 -14.00 35.43 -11.85
C ILE A 969 -14.15 36.96 -11.72
N PHE A 970 -15.35 37.48 -11.98
CA PHE A 970 -15.76 38.86 -11.76
C PHE A 970 -17.19 38.87 -11.20
N SER A 971 -17.38 39.31 -9.95
CA SER A 971 -18.71 39.43 -9.32
C SER A 971 -19.68 40.32 -10.11
N LYS A 972 -19.14 41.27 -10.88
CA LYS A 972 -19.88 42.23 -11.73
C LYS A 972 -19.93 41.78 -13.20
N PHE A 973 -19.88 40.47 -13.50
CA PHE A 973 -19.82 39.98 -14.89
C PHE A 973 -20.90 40.61 -15.79
N ASP A 974 -22.15 40.54 -15.34
CA ASP A 974 -23.34 40.97 -16.08
C ASP A 974 -23.44 42.51 -16.26
N ASP A 975 -22.57 43.31 -15.61
CA ASP A 975 -22.44 44.76 -15.86
C ASP A 975 -21.67 45.07 -17.18
N GLY A 976 -21.45 44.06 -18.04
CA GLY A 976 -20.77 44.18 -19.33
C GLY A 976 -19.24 44.00 -19.25
N ILE A 977 -18.79 42.96 -18.55
CA ILE A 977 -17.39 42.52 -18.51
C ILE A 977 -16.97 41.87 -19.84
N TRP A 978 -15.77 42.19 -20.31
CA TRP A 978 -15.19 41.69 -21.55
C TRP A 978 -14.05 40.71 -21.28
N LEU A 979 -14.01 39.62 -22.05
CA LEU A 979 -12.92 38.64 -22.07
C LEU A 979 -12.60 38.21 -23.50
N THR A 980 -11.34 37.91 -23.80
CA THR A 980 -10.98 37.09 -24.96
C THR A 980 -11.10 35.61 -24.58
N ASP A 981 -11.22 34.72 -25.55
CA ASP A 981 -11.33 33.28 -25.29
C ASP A 981 -10.15 32.72 -24.47
N ASP A 982 -8.91 33.14 -24.77
CA ASP A 982 -7.71 32.79 -23.99
C ASP A 982 -7.74 33.34 -22.55
N ALA A 983 -8.34 34.52 -22.33
CA ALA A 983 -8.30 35.19 -21.03
C ALA A 983 -9.08 34.43 -19.95
N TRP A 984 -10.10 33.65 -20.32
CA TRP A 984 -10.85 32.78 -19.41
C TRP A 984 -9.97 31.76 -18.68
N PHE A 985 -8.87 31.31 -19.30
CA PHE A 985 -7.97 30.32 -18.71
C PHE A 985 -6.92 30.92 -17.78
N GLY A 986 -6.56 32.20 -17.96
CA GLY A 986 -5.48 32.89 -17.24
C GLY A 986 -5.92 33.95 -16.23
N VAL A 987 -7.17 34.43 -16.28
CA VAL A 987 -7.67 35.45 -15.34
C VAL A 987 -7.69 34.95 -13.90
N THR A 988 -7.14 35.75 -12.97
CA THR A 988 -7.20 35.45 -11.54
C THR A 988 -8.58 35.81 -10.98
N SER A 989 -9.25 34.83 -10.36
CA SER A 989 -10.57 34.99 -9.74
C SER A 989 -10.62 36.08 -8.67
N GLU A 990 -11.66 36.91 -8.67
CA GLU A 990 -11.81 38.11 -7.83
C GLU A 990 -11.51 37.87 -6.33
N PRO A 991 -12.01 36.82 -5.64
CA PRO A 991 -11.71 36.61 -4.22
C PRO A 991 -10.22 36.42 -3.92
N ILE A 992 -9.46 35.83 -4.86
CA ILE A 992 -8.01 35.65 -4.75
C ILE A 992 -7.29 36.94 -5.10
N ALA A 993 -7.70 37.63 -6.18
CA ALA A 993 -7.15 38.93 -6.55
C ALA A 993 -7.28 39.95 -5.39
N ASN A 994 -8.46 40.02 -4.75
CA ASN A 994 -8.71 40.85 -3.58
C ASN A 994 -7.86 40.47 -2.37
N ARG A 995 -7.64 39.17 -2.12
CA ARG A 995 -6.75 38.72 -1.02
C ARG A 995 -5.28 39.03 -1.29
N ILE A 996 -4.80 38.80 -2.52
CA ILE A 996 -3.45 39.20 -2.96
C ILE A 996 -3.27 40.72 -2.80
N ALA A 997 -4.23 41.51 -3.25
CA ALA A 997 -4.18 42.98 -3.13
C ALA A 997 -4.10 43.43 -1.66
N ALA A 998 -4.85 42.80 -0.75
CA ALA A 998 -4.76 43.06 0.68
C ALA A 998 -3.40 42.66 1.28
N ASP A 999 -2.90 41.45 0.99
CA ASP A 999 -1.61 40.98 1.49
C ASP A 999 -0.45 41.85 1.02
N VAL A 1000 -0.36 42.11 -0.30
CA VAL A 1000 0.67 42.99 -0.89
C VAL A 1000 0.56 44.42 -0.34
N ALA A 1001 -0.66 44.95 -0.12
CA ALA A 1001 -0.85 46.27 0.48
C ALA A 1001 -0.36 46.34 1.94
N SER A 1002 -0.48 45.26 2.72
CA SER A 1002 -0.02 45.18 4.11
C SER A 1002 1.48 44.93 4.26
N THR A 1003 2.09 44.16 3.35
CA THR A 1003 3.51 43.78 3.48
C THR A 1003 4.45 44.77 2.80
N ALA A 1004 4.00 45.52 1.79
CA ALA A 1004 4.83 46.43 1.03
C ALA A 1004 5.32 47.65 1.84
N PRO A 1005 6.61 48.05 1.72
CA PRO A 1005 7.18 49.20 2.42
C PRO A 1005 6.33 50.47 2.30
N ALA A 1006 6.06 51.14 3.42
CA ALA A 1006 5.21 52.33 3.47
C ALA A 1006 5.69 53.49 2.58
N ALA A 1007 7.01 53.56 2.30
CA ALA A 1007 7.60 54.53 1.38
C ALA A 1007 7.23 54.27 -0.10
N LYS A 1008 7.02 53.01 -0.50
CA LYS A 1008 6.64 52.64 -1.87
C LYS A 1008 5.15 52.94 -2.05
N THR A 1009 4.83 53.84 -2.99
CA THR A 1009 3.43 54.27 -3.27
C THR A 1009 2.99 54.06 -4.71
N THR A 1010 3.87 53.50 -5.54
CA THR A 1010 3.60 53.05 -6.92
C THR A 1010 3.59 51.52 -6.95
N LEU A 1011 2.66 50.93 -7.72
CA LEU A 1011 2.70 49.51 -8.10
C LEU A 1011 2.80 49.41 -9.63
N ILE A 1012 3.51 48.39 -10.13
CA ILE A 1012 3.55 48.04 -11.55
C ILE A 1012 3.12 46.58 -11.69
N ASP A 1013 2.02 46.35 -12.40
CA ASP A 1013 1.56 45.03 -12.83
C ASP A 1013 2.14 44.75 -14.22
N CYS A 1014 3.05 43.77 -14.31
CA CYS A 1014 3.80 43.46 -15.53
C CYS A 1014 3.07 42.52 -16.50
N PHE A 1015 1.99 41.87 -16.05
CA PHE A 1015 1.24 40.90 -16.83
C PHE A 1015 -0.24 41.04 -16.46
N ALA A 1016 -0.82 42.20 -16.81
CA ALA A 1016 -2.14 42.60 -16.31
C ALA A 1016 -3.28 41.68 -16.81
N GLY A 1017 -3.12 41.04 -17.98
CA GLY A 1017 -4.15 40.21 -18.58
C GLY A 1017 -5.46 40.98 -18.72
N ALA A 1018 -6.60 40.32 -18.45
CA ALA A 1018 -7.92 40.96 -18.43
C ALA A 1018 -8.19 41.83 -17.17
N GLY A 1019 -7.16 42.15 -16.38
CA GLY A 1019 -7.19 43.17 -15.32
C GLY A 1019 -7.57 42.69 -13.92
N GLY A 1020 -7.81 41.40 -13.67
CA GLY A 1020 -8.32 40.90 -12.38
C GLY A 1020 -7.50 41.34 -11.15
N ASN A 1021 -6.19 41.05 -11.13
CA ASN A 1021 -5.29 41.50 -10.06
C ASN A 1021 -5.14 43.03 -10.04
N THR A 1022 -5.04 43.65 -11.22
CA THR A 1022 -4.88 45.11 -11.39
C THR A 1022 -6.05 45.91 -10.79
N ILE A 1023 -7.28 45.44 -11.00
CA ILE A 1023 -8.51 46.01 -10.47
C ILE A 1023 -8.54 45.89 -8.94
N ALA A 1024 -8.21 44.71 -8.39
CA ALA A 1024 -8.10 44.50 -6.95
C ALA A 1024 -7.04 45.43 -6.30
N PHE A 1025 -5.88 45.61 -6.93
CA PHE A 1025 -4.89 46.59 -6.46
C PHE A 1025 -5.45 48.03 -6.45
N ALA A 1026 -6.24 48.42 -7.46
CA ALA A 1026 -6.84 49.76 -7.52
C ALA A 1026 -8.02 49.97 -6.55
N LEU A 1027 -8.73 48.90 -6.19
CA LEU A 1027 -9.75 48.87 -5.14
C LEU A 1027 -9.13 48.97 -3.73
N SER A 1028 -7.94 48.39 -3.52
CA SER A 1028 -7.25 48.38 -2.20
C SER A 1028 -6.95 49.77 -1.61
N GLY A 1029 -6.96 50.83 -2.42
CA GLY A 1029 -6.72 52.21 -1.98
C GLY A 1029 -5.29 52.55 -1.54
N ARG A 1030 -4.40 51.56 -1.41
CA ARG A 1030 -3.01 51.68 -0.92
C ARG A 1030 -2.05 52.41 -1.87
N TRP A 1031 -2.37 52.45 -3.16
CA TRP A 1031 -1.46 52.87 -4.23
C TRP A 1031 -1.87 54.24 -4.79
N LYS A 1032 -0.90 55.16 -4.89
CA LYS A 1032 -1.10 56.48 -5.51
C LYS A 1032 -1.01 56.41 -7.03
N ARG A 1033 -0.30 55.40 -7.56
CA ARG A 1033 -0.12 55.12 -8.98
C ARG A 1033 -0.09 53.61 -9.20
N ILE A 1034 -0.81 53.12 -10.21
CA ILE A 1034 -0.76 51.73 -10.66
C ILE A 1034 -0.50 51.75 -12.16
N PHE A 1035 0.66 51.26 -12.59
CA PHE A 1035 0.92 51.02 -14.01
C PHE A 1035 0.57 49.58 -14.32
N ALA A 1036 -0.06 49.35 -15.46
CA ALA A 1036 -0.53 48.02 -15.87
C ALA A 1036 -0.10 47.77 -17.32
N ILE A 1037 0.68 46.71 -17.53
CA ILE A 1037 1.31 46.39 -18.81
C ILE A 1037 0.68 45.12 -19.37
N GLU A 1038 0.29 45.17 -20.63
CA GLU A 1038 -0.19 44.01 -21.40
C GLU A 1038 0.28 44.13 -22.86
N LYS A 1039 0.54 43.01 -23.51
CA LYS A 1039 1.10 42.92 -24.86
C LYS A 1039 0.02 42.86 -25.94
N ASP A 1040 -1.05 42.10 -25.71
CA ASP A 1040 -2.18 42.02 -26.65
C ASP A 1040 -3.14 43.23 -26.47
N ALA A 1041 -3.39 43.95 -27.57
CA ALA A 1041 -4.29 45.11 -27.59
C ALA A 1041 -5.73 44.76 -27.18
N ARG A 1042 -6.21 43.57 -27.51
CA ARG A 1042 -7.57 43.08 -27.23
C ARG A 1042 -7.73 42.78 -25.75
N VAL A 1043 -6.78 42.03 -25.17
CA VAL A 1043 -6.73 41.73 -23.73
C VAL A 1043 -6.60 43.02 -22.91
N LEU A 1044 -5.79 43.98 -23.37
CA LEU A 1044 -5.69 45.30 -22.77
C LEU A 1044 -6.99 46.12 -22.89
N ALA A 1045 -7.77 45.95 -23.97
CA ALA A 1045 -9.09 46.57 -24.11
C ALA A 1045 -10.10 45.97 -23.11
N CYS A 1046 -10.11 44.64 -22.94
CA CYS A 1046 -10.86 43.96 -21.88
C CYS A 1046 -10.52 44.53 -20.50
N ALA A 1047 -9.23 44.61 -20.15
CA ALA A 1047 -8.77 45.10 -18.86
C ALA A 1047 -9.21 46.55 -18.56
N LYS A 1048 -9.15 47.43 -19.57
CA LYS A 1048 -9.67 48.80 -19.49
C LYS A 1048 -11.17 48.82 -19.22
N ARG A 1049 -11.96 48.10 -20.02
CA ARG A 1049 -13.42 48.02 -19.87
C ARG A 1049 -13.82 47.47 -18.49
N ASN A 1050 -13.19 46.39 -18.06
CA ASN A 1050 -13.43 45.75 -16.78
C ASN A 1050 -13.12 46.73 -15.62
N ALA A 1051 -12.04 47.51 -15.73
CA ALA A 1051 -11.74 48.54 -14.75
C ALA A 1051 -12.71 49.74 -14.75
N GLU A 1052 -13.41 50.03 -15.85
CA GLU A 1052 -14.52 50.98 -15.86
C GLU A 1052 -15.76 50.44 -15.13
N VAL A 1053 -16.11 49.17 -15.34
CA VAL A 1053 -17.23 48.48 -14.67
C VAL A 1053 -17.06 48.43 -13.14
N TYR A 1054 -15.82 48.32 -12.66
CA TYR A 1054 -15.47 48.43 -11.24
C TYR A 1054 -15.15 49.87 -10.78
N GLY A 1055 -15.33 50.88 -11.64
CA GLY A 1055 -15.16 52.30 -11.30
C GLY A 1055 -13.72 52.76 -11.04
N VAL A 1056 -12.72 51.92 -11.31
CA VAL A 1056 -11.29 52.15 -10.99
C VAL A 1056 -10.41 52.51 -12.18
N GLY A 1057 -10.90 52.47 -13.42
CA GLY A 1057 -10.11 52.73 -14.63
C GLY A 1057 -9.27 54.02 -14.61
N LYS A 1058 -9.78 55.09 -13.99
CA LYS A 1058 -9.07 56.38 -13.82
C LYS A 1058 -7.90 56.36 -12.81
N LYS A 1059 -7.68 55.25 -12.10
CA LYS A 1059 -6.54 55.03 -11.18
C LYS A 1059 -5.41 54.20 -11.80
N ILE A 1060 -5.60 53.68 -13.02
CA ILE A 1060 -4.69 52.72 -13.65
C ILE A 1060 -4.12 53.30 -14.95
N TRP A 1061 -2.80 53.33 -15.06
CA TRP A 1061 -2.06 53.78 -16.23
C TRP A 1061 -1.73 52.56 -17.11
N TRP A 1062 -2.61 52.34 -18.10
CA TRP A 1062 -2.55 51.22 -19.05
C TRP A 1062 -1.52 51.44 -20.15
N ILE A 1063 -0.52 50.56 -20.27
CA ILE A 1063 0.54 50.61 -21.28
C ILE A 1063 0.50 49.35 -22.13
N GLN A 1064 0.50 49.51 -23.46
CA GLN A 1064 0.65 48.38 -24.38
C GLN A 1064 2.13 48.11 -24.67
N GLY A 1065 2.60 46.87 -24.52
CA GLY A 1065 3.93 46.45 -24.94
C GLY A 1065 4.46 45.22 -24.19
N ASP A 1066 5.69 44.81 -24.54
CA ASP A 1066 6.43 43.83 -23.73
C ASP A 1066 6.87 44.46 -22.39
N CYS A 1067 6.64 43.77 -21.28
CA CYS A 1067 6.86 44.31 -19.95
C CYS A 1067 8.33 44.66 -19.68
N PHE A 1068 9.30 43.90 -20.19
CA PHE A 1068 10.72 44.18 -19.99
C PHE A 1068 11.17 45.39 -20.82
N GLU A 1069 10.62 45.57 -22.03
CA GLU A 1069 10.85 46.77 -22.82
C GLU A 1069 10.22 48.03 -22.19
N VAL A 1070 8.98 47.93 -21.67
CA VAL A 1070 8.29 49.05 -21.02
C VAL A 1070 9.03 49.45 -19.73
N LEU A 1071 9.42 48.49 -18.89
CA LEU A 1071 10.26 48.73 -17.71
C LEU A 1071 11.62 49.36 -18.10
N GLY A 1072 12.27 48.86 -19.15
CA GLY A 1072 13.59 49.35 -19.58
C GLY A 1072 13.59 50.73 -20.25
N LYS A 1073 12.54 51.06 -21.02
CA LYS A 1073 12.49 52.26 -21.86
C LYS A 1073 11.59 53.38 -21.31
N GLN A 1074 10.45 53.04 -20.70
CA GLN A 1074 9.42 54.01 -20.32
C GLN A 1074 9.32 54.20 -18.79
N LEU A 1075 9.34 53.11 -18.01
CA LEU A 1075 9.13 53.14 -16.56
C LEU A 1075 10.41 53.00 -15.72
N ARG A 1076 11.61 53.06 -16.32
CA ARG A 1076 12.90 52.72 -15.67
C ARG A 1076 13.18 53.48 -14.37
N ALA A 1077 12.72 54.74 -14.26
CA ALA A 1077 12.80 55.51 -13.02
C ALA A 1077 11.72 55.09 -12.00
N ALA A 1078 10.48 54.93 -12.45
CA ALA A 1078 9.34 54.55 -11.62
C ALA A 1078 9.47 53.14 -11.02
N ALA A 1079 10.04 52.18 -11.77
CA ALA A 1079 10.22 50.79 -11.33
C ALA A 1079 11.06 50.67 -10.05
N ARG A 1080 12.11 51.49 -9.92
CA ARG A 1080 12.96 51.53 -8.72
C ARG A 1080 12.20 52.01 -7.47
N GLU A 1081 11.18 52.85 -7.65
CA GLU A 1081 10.34 53.40 -6.58
C GLU A 1081 8.98 52.67 -6.44
N ALA A 1082 8.78 51.58 -7.19
CA ALA A 1082 7.56 50.78 -7.17
C ALA A 1082 7.74 49.45 -6.43
N VAL A 1083 6.61 48.81 -6.16
CA VAL A 1083 6.52 47.35 -6.01
C VAL A 1083 6.11 46.77 -7.37
N VAL A 1084 6.77 45.70 -7.80
CA VAL A 1084 6.47 45.02 -9.06
C VAL A 1084 5.70 43.73 -8.80
N PHE A 1085 4.53 43.59 -9.42
CA PHE A 1085 3.76 42.35 -9.44
C PHE A 1085 3.91 41.68 -10.82
N GLY A 1086 4.17 40.37 -10.82
CA GLY A 1086 4.33 39.58 -12.03
C GLY A 1086 3.47 38.32 -11.99
N SER A 1087 2.45 38.27 -12.85
CA SER A 1087 1.60 37.09 -13.09
C SER A 1087 1.84 36.52 -14.51
N PRO A 1088 3.03 35.98 -14.80
CA PRO A 1088 3.36 35.47 -16.13
C PRO A 1088 2.46 34.29 -16.52
N PRO A 1089 2.21 34.04 -17.82
CA PRO A 1089 1.63 32.78 -18.28
C PRO A 1089 2.56 31.60 -17.95
N TRP A 1090 1.98 30.43 -17.68
CA TRP A 1090 2.66 29.25 -17.13
C TRP A 1090 2.79 28.04 -18.12
N GLY A 1091 2.74 28.27 -19.44
CA GLY A 1091 2.87 27.20 -20.45
C GLY A 1091 1.59 26.38 -20.71
N GLY A 1092 0.41 26.91 -20.37
CA GLY A 1092 -0.88 26.22 -20.57
C GLY A 1092 -1.36 25.46 -19.32
N PRO A 1093 -2.34 24.53 -19.44
CA PRO A 1093 -2.97 23.89 -18.27
C PRO A 1093 -2.20 22.68 -17.71
N THR A 1094 -1.17 22.20 -18.38
CA THR A 1094 -0.44 20.94 -18.10
C THR A 1094 0.33 20.93 -16.78
N TYR A 1095 0.68 22.09 -16.20
CA TYR A 1095 1.29 22.18 -14.86
C TYR A 1095 0.46 21.51 -13.75
N LYS A 1096 -0.83 21.26 -14.01
CA LYS A 1096 -1.78 20.60 -13.10
C LYS A 1096 -1.54 19.09 -12.99
N ASP A 1097 -0.87 18.48 -13.97
CA ASP A 1097 -0.61 17.03 -14.05
C ASP A 1097 0.68 16.62 -13.30
N TYR A 1098 1.49 17.59 -12.86
CA TYR A 1098 2.73 17.37 -12.10
C TYR A 1098 2.50 17.52 -10.59
N GLU A 1099 2.93 16.54 -9.78
CA GLU A 1099 2.87 16.65 -8.31
C GLU A 1099 3.75 17.80 -7.78
N VAL A 1100 4.90 18.04 -8.43
CA VAL A 1100 5.76 19.20 -8.25
C VAL A 1100 6.14 19.72 -9.63
N PHE A 1101 5.84 20.99 -9.90
CA PHE A 1101 6.09 21.64 -11.19
C PHE A 1101 7.46 22.33 -11.22
N ASP A 1102 8.25 21.98 -12.24
CA ASP A 1102 9.61 22.50 -12.42
C ASP A 1102 9.58 23.88 -13.10
N LEU A 1103 9.91 24.91 -12.34
CA LEU A 1103 9.91 26.31 -12.77
C LEU A 1103 11.04 26.68 -13.76
N SER A 1104 11.99 25.77 -14.03
CA SER A 1104 12.93 25.92 -15.15
C SER A 1104 12.30 25.51 -16.49
N SER A 1105 11.25 24.68 -16.47
CA SER A 1105 10.47 24.27 -17.65
C SER A 1105 9.26 25.17 -17.95
N MET A 1106 9.13 26.30 -17.26
CA MET A 1106 8.01 27.22 -17.44
C MET A 1106 8.18 28.07 -18.71
N GLU A 1107 7.20 28.03 -19.60
CA GLU A 1107 7.16 28.82 -20.83
C GLU A 1107 6.12 29.96 -20.74
N PRO A 1108 6.35 31.13 -21.37
CA PRO A 1108 7.47 31.48 -22.24
C PRO A 1108 8.68 32.07 -21.49
N TYR A 1109 8.66 32.11 -20.16
CA TYR A 1109 9.76 32.62 -19.33
C TYR A 1109 10.04 31.68 -18.15
N SER A 1110 11.30 31.25 -18.03
CA SER A 1110 11.76 30.50 -16.85
C SER A 1110 11.73 31.37 -15.58
N LEU A 1111 11.74 30.75 -14.40
CA LEU A 1111 11.93 31.51 -13.15
C LEU A 1111 13.24 32.29 -13.14
N GLU A 1112 14.31 31.78 -13.76
CA GLU A 1112 15.60 32.44 -13.83
C GLU A 1112 15.53 33.72 -14.70
N ASP A 1113 14.85 33.65 -15.85
CA ASP A 1113 14.55 34.81 -16.68
C ASP A 1113 13.70 35.85 -15.93
N LEU A 1114 12.61 35.41 -15.30
CA LEU A 1114 11.68 36.29 -14.61
C LEU A 1114 12.35 37.00 -13.44
N HIS A 1115 12.98 36.25 -12.53
CA HIS A 1115 13.67 36.82 -11.38
C HIS A 1115 14.86 37.69 -11.82
N GLY A 1116 15.73 37.18 -12.70
CA GLY A 1116 16.91 37.91 -13.16
C GLY A 1116 16.59 39.23 -13.88
N ARG A 1117 15.54 39.25 -14.71
CA ARG A 1117 15.13 40.46 -15.45
C ARG A 1117 14.35 41.44 -14.57
N LEU A 1118 13.46 40.97 -13.68
CA LEU A 1118 12.68 41.88 -12.82
C LEU A 1118 13.52 42.50 -11.70
N THR A 1119 14.43 41.75 -11.07
CA THR A 1119 15.33 42.23 -10.01
C THR A 1119 16.36 43.25 -10.52
N TYR A 1120 16.58 43.33 -11.85
CA TYR A 1120 17.33 44.43 -12.47
C TYR A 1120 16.58 45.78 -12.45
N PHE A 1121 15.24 45.78 -12.39
CA PHE A 1121 14.40 46.98 -12.45
C PHE A 1121 13.85 47.44 -11.10
N ALA A 1122 13.53 46.52 -10.19
CA ALA A 1122 12.92 46.80 -8.89
C ALA A 1122 13.48 45.90 -7.77
N SER A 1123 13.44 46.42 -6.54
CA SER A 1123 13.93 45.76 -5.33
C SER A 1123 12.86 45.01 -4.52
N GLU A 1124 11.59 45.16 -4.87
CA GLU A 1124 10.46 44.53 -4.19
C GLU A 1124 9.53 43.94 -5.25
N ILE A 1125 9.56 42.61 -5.38
CA ILE A 1125 8.90 41.86 -6.45
C ILE A 1125 7.99 40.80 -5.84
N VAL A 1126 6.78 40.66 -6.41
CA VAL A 1126 5.83 39.62 -6.07
C VAL A 1126 5.52 38.80 -7.32
N LEU A 1127 5.92 37.52 -7.32
CA LEU A 1127 5.66 36.59 -8.42
C LEU A 1127 4.46 35.69 -8.09
N PHE A 1128 3.47 35.65 -8.98
CA PHE A 1128 2.31 34.77 -8.92
C PHE A 1128 2.58 33.50 -9.77
N LEU A 1129 2.65 32.36 -9.10
CA LEU A 1129 3.19 31.09 -9.61
C LEU A 1129 2.21 29.92 -9.42
N PRO A 1130 2.37 28.81 -10.19
CA PRO A 1130 1.57 27.60 -10.04
C PRO A 1130 1.52 27.07 -8.61
N ARG A 1131 0.36 26.57 -8.18
CA ARG A 1131 0.17 25.93 -6.86
C ARG A 1131 1.05 24.71 -6.57
N THR A 1132 1.66 24.12 -7.59
CA THR A 1132 2.51 22.92 -7.54
C THR A 1132 4.00 23.26 -7.67
N SER A 1133 4.39 24.53 -7.79
CA SER A 1133 5.78 24.96 -8.00
C SER A 1133 6.78 24.43 -6.97
N ASP A 1134 7.96 24.03 -7.43
CA ASP A 1134 9.04 23.58 -6.54
C ASP A 1134 9.61 24.74 -5.68
N LEU A 1135 9.22 24.78 -4.41
CA LEU A 1135 9.71 25.74 -3.43
C LEU A 1135 11.23 25.68 -3.24
N ARG A 1136 11.90 24.56 -3.58
CA ARG A 1136 13.37 24.44 -3.54
C ARG A 1136 14.04 25.22 -4.65
N GLN A 1137 13.37 25.43 -5.79
CA GLN A 1137 13.85 26.30 -6.87
C GLN A 1137 13.62 27.77 -6.50
N VAL A 1138 12.43 28.09 -5.99
CA VAL A 1138 12.09 29.43 -5.45
C VAL A 1138 13.13 29.89 -4.41
N ALA A 1139 13.53 29.00 -3.49
CA ALA A 1139 14.50 29.28 -2.43
C ALA A 1139 15.94 29.54 -2.91
N ARG A 1140 16.33 29.11 -4.12
CA ARG A 1140 17.68 29.40 -4.68
C ARG A 1140 17.90 30.89 -4.95
N TYR A 1141 16.82 31.64 -5.15
CA TYR A 1141 16.84 33.08 -5.42
C TYR A 1141 16.53 33.92 -4.17
N ALA A 1142 16.52 33.31 -2.97
CA ALA A 1142 16.62 34.06 -1.73
C ALA A 1142 17.96 34.82 -1.67
N GLU A 1143 17.96 36.05 -1.15
CA GLU A 1143 19.19 36.85 -1.11
C GLU A 1143 20.28 36.18 -0.27
N VAL A 1144 21.54 36.33 -0.70
CA VAL A 1144 22.73 35.71 -0.09
C VAL A 1144 23.10 36.41 1.22
N GLY A 1145 22.26 36.20 2.23
CA GLY A 1145 22.36 36.78 3.57
C GLY A 1145 21.51 36.07 4.63
N GLY A 1146 20.69 35.08 4.27
CA GLY A 1146 19.88 34.30 5.21
C GLY A 1146 18.50 34.92 5.55
N GLU A 1147 18.07 35.97 4.84
CA GLU A 1147 16.70 36.50 4.95
C GLU A 1147 15.68 35.47 4.40
N LYS A 1148 14.55 35.31 5.09
CA LYS A 1148 13.51 34.33 4.73
C LYS A 1148 12.56 34.91 3.67
N VAL A 1149 12.61 34.38 2.44
CA VAL A 1149 11.62 34.69 1.38
C VAL A 1149 10.22 34.28 1.85
N LYS A 1150 9.26 35.22 1.80
CA LYS A 1150 7.86 34.93 2.16
C LYS A 1150 7.15 34.28 0.97
N VAL A 1151 6.49 33.17 1.23
CA VAL A 1151 5.66 32.42 0.27
C VAL A 1151 4.25 32.32 0.86
N VAL A 1152 3.22 32.60 0.05
CA VAL A 1152 1.81 32.55 0.47
C VAL A 1152 1.02 31.70 -0.51
N HIS A 1153 0.37 30.64 -0.01
CA HIS A 1153 -0.57 29.84 -0.79
C HIS A 1153 -1.96 30.46 -0.74
N TYR A 1154 -2.56 30.72 -1.90
CA TYR A 1154 -3.92 31.23 -2.01
C TYR A 1154 -4.88 30.07 -2.20
N CYS A 1155 -5.75 29.88 -1.22
CA CYS A 1155 -6.73 28.80 -1.16
C CYS A 1155 -8.15 29.36 -1.25
N MET A 1156 -9.02 28.66 -1.97
CA MET A 1156 -10.42 29.00 -2.18
C MET A 1156 -11.24 27.72 -2.10
N HIS A 1157 -12.27 27.70 -1.25
CA HIS A 1157 -13.04 26.50 -0.88
C HIS A 1157 -12.15 25.30 -0.49
N GLY A 1158 -11.13 25.55 0.35
CA GLY A 1158 -10.16 24.55 0.81
C GLY A 1158 -9.08 24.15 -0.21
N ALA A 1159 -9.32 24.33 -1.51
CA ALA A 1159 -8.35 24.01 -2.55
C ALA A 1159 -7.33 25.14 -2.77
N SER A 1160 -6.03 24.82 -2.72
CA SER A 1160 -4.99 25.74 -3.19
C SER A 1160 -5.10 25.93 -4.71
N LYS A 1161 -5.06 27.20 -5.15
CA LYS A 1161 -5.23 27.63 -6.55
C LYS A 1161 -3.93 28.18 -7.14
N ALA A 1162 -3.18 29.00 -6.37
CA ALA A 1162 -1.92 29.62 -6.77
C ALA A 1162 -1.02 29.95 -5.56
N ILE A 1163 0.23 30.36 -5.82
CA ILE A 1163 1.20 30.80 -4.82
C ILE A 1163 1.70 32.21 -5.19
N CYS A 1164 1.86 33.11 -4.22
CA CYS A 1164 2.69 34.30 -4.38
C CYS A 1164 4.01 34.16 -3.63
N VAL A 1165 5.11 34.51 -4.29
CA VAL A 1165 6.45 34.62 -3.71
C VAL A 1165 6.85 36.09 -3.62
N TYR A 1166 7.35 36.51 -2.47
CA TYR A 1166 7.73 37.89 -2.17
C TYR A 1166 9.25 38.00 -2.05
N TYR A 1167 9.90 38.59 -3.05
CA TYR A 1167 11.34 38.84 -3.11
C TYR A 1167 11.65 40.29 -2.73
N GLY A 1168 12.67 40.48 -1.88
CA GLY A 1168 13.01 41.78 -1.30
C GLY A 1168 12.26 42.10 -0.01
N LYS A 1169 12.34 43.36 0.43
CA LYS A 1169 12.07 43.75 1.83
C LYS A 1169 10.58 43.98 2.13
N PHE A 1170 9.84 42.88 2.22
CA PHE A 1170 8.44 42.83 2.65
C PHE A 1170 8.32 42.58 4.16
N ASN A 1171 7.41 43.31 4.83
CA ASN A 1171 7.16 43.15 6.26
C ASN A 1171 6.56 41.77 6.58
N SER A 1172 7.12 41.08 7.59
CA SER A 1172 6.66 39.77 8.08
C SER A 1172 5.36 39.82 8.91
N ALA A 1173 4.88 41.01 9.25
CA ALA A 1173 3.76 41.25 10.18
C ALA A 1173 2.36 40.98 9.58
N VAL A 1174 2.08 39.73 9.23
CA VAL A 1174 0.71 39.21 9.04
C VAL A 1174 0.59 37.96 9.92
N ARG A 1175 -0.37 37.95 10.86
CA ARG A 1175 -0.64 36.77 11.69
C ARG A 1175 -1.17 35.63 10.79
N SER A 1176 -0.69 34.43 11.09
CA SER A 1176 -1.16 33.15 10.53
C SER A 1176 -2.62 32.89 10.85
#